data_AF-A0A6N2E272-F1
#
_entry.id   AF-A0A6N2E272-F1
#
_cell.length_a   1.000
_cell.length_b   1.000
_cell.length_c   1.000
_cell.angle_alpha   90.00
_cell.angle_beta   90.00
_cell.angle_gamma   90.00
#
_symmetry.space_group_name_H-M   'P 1'
#
loop_
_entity.id
_entity.type
_entity.pdbx_description
1 polymer ?
#
loop_
_entity_poly.entity_id
_entity_poly.type
_entity_poly.pdbx_seq_one_letter_code
_entity_poly.pdbx_strand_id
1 'polypeptide(L)'
;MEDYGRRPERRVFHIDSECYLVYVGRTPADYRPFVRIGNSAELPENVKSLINSIVVSDTFPGSPLVEQHNLDLRRSSDYRYVGDPKTVDRFKSFLQHREIPAEGYQTVADESPDDAGAYVYFYEDANVRLKMEHRAVFDLAKRAKEDLHYSEAVEQISHALRRDPVRMGIDALHGLGCVVAGGEVYLFQDGVAVAAGLHSEYFRDLAVAGVDPDTVQLLIAEEPGEGLVRLFKRAARTSKSIIVAGSNGKDLRNLMDLFSAATPHVLKAEFASTPLGKWLKVGSFRLRRGAGENEEEVSIEYGGVRLSLFETHAEPNSTSKIVGAAVDRARGSLVVSRLGEKTELPLREGIPHRIQSGIPVMPDLLEEALSFSSFAESGLMTESERQGLALLREAFDVVGKPAEFKRAFAELPAGLMSPRNDPQSLFPFYLKNAAMVAGAGIDSGTHVASYRKLSELLNERSSVAPEPAPELRYSVTVYLDPKRAYNLIIPHPALSRTSITQTSAARRRIRAIEHQSEREFVSERSRLNRLIGELDTEMARRKRPKPEPQAATEVSTKGMTLREQAAARAAARDKADETKSAKKELEPKQQAGGKDVRKEAATHGSTIVDSAGVNQAKTALSDKSMAKGSGSQASGMTVSVGRSSRRSSSSLGGPGKAAVAIGGLLVLLLLLVFFLRVPLPGPLERMAAGLRGDTPVSTPSDTDLPAPLDPDDPAVLPDPRARDRDDLSLTDDDTAPADGDDDPGIEPELMHDPESDAVAAGVASHGLTPTINDIIVWTNAIAAQNDYRTLGQPKGDIPGLGPDPDWIFPGNTFVLPDGRTHVVEPGDTLWGVATDYIQNQVAVDFSEYLRLTSRYHSEEVDGVTRAQILRELAELQRQSPSERFRLFIQERIGELDS
;
A
#
# COMPACT_ATOMS: atom_id res chain seq x y z
N MET A 1 -39.20 6.09 1.14
CA MET A 1 -38.00 6.62 1.80
C MET A 1 -38.04 6.33 3.29
N GLU A 2 -36.95 5.76 3.78
CA GLU A 2 -36.73 5.43 5.19
C GLU A 2 -36.72 6.70 6.07
N ASP A 3 -37.30 6.65 7.27
CA ASP A 3 -37.31 7.78 8.20
C ASP A 3 -35.96 7.90 8.91
N TYR A 4 -35.01 8.55 8.24
CA TYR A 4 -33.66 8.79 8.75
C TYR A 4 -33.59 9.76 9.95
N GLY A 5 -34.69 10.45 10.28
CA GLY A 5 -34.76 11.29 11.50
C GLY A 5 -34.88 10.44 12.77
N ARG A 6 -35.54 9.28 12.68
CA ARG A 6 -35.69 8.35 13.81
C ARG A 6 -34.48 7.45 14.05
N ARG A 7 -33.73 7.14 13.00
CA ARG A 7 -32.57 6.23 13.04
C ARG A 7 -31.38 6.84 12.27
N PRO A 8 -30.68 7.83 12.86
CA PRO A 8 -29.57 8.51 12.20
C PRO A 8 -28.48 7.53 11.73
N GLU A 9 -28.22 6.45 12.48
CA GLU A 9 -27.23 5.43 12.14
C GLU A 9 -27.49 4.71 10.80
N ARG A 10 -28.76 4.68 10.35
CA ARG A 10 -29.11 4.10 9.03
C ARG A 10 -28.71 4.99 7.86
N ARG A 11 -28.24 6.21 8.10
CA ARG A 11 -27.70 7.10 7.06
C ARG A 11 -26.31 6.66 6.57
N VAL A 12 -25.63 5.77 7.29
CA VAL A 12 -24.29 5.26 6.95
C VAL A 12 -24.44 4.00 6.10
N PHE A 13 -23.80 3.96 4.94
CA PHE A 13 -23.73 2.81 4.04
C PHE A 13 -22.28 2.33 3.99
N HIS A 14 -22.08 1.03 4.23
CA HIS A 14 -20.76 0.40 4.23
C HIS A 14 -20.49 -0.15 2.84
N ILE A 15 -19.50 0.41 2.14
CA ILE A 15 -19.10 -0.08 0.81
C ILE A 15 -18.17 -1.27 0.96
N ASP A 16 -17.19 -1.15 1.85
CA ASP A 16 -16.31 -2.20 2.33
C ASP A 16 -15.91 -1.91 3.79
N SER A 17 -14.82 -2.53 4.28
CA SER A 17 -14.34 -2.33 5.65
C SER A 17 -13.86 -0.91 5.93
N GLU A 18 -13.33 -0.18 4.95
CA GLU A 18 -12.70 1.14 5.15
C GLU A 18 -13.34 2.29 4.34
N CYS A 19 -14.43 2.02 3.60
CA CYS A 19 -15.14 3.00 2.78
C CYS A 19 -16.62 3.12 3.18
N TYR A 20 -17.01 4.35 3.52
CA TYR A 20 -18.34 4.67 4.01
C TYR A 20 -18.95 5.82 3.21
N LEU A 21 -20.26 5.73 2.96
CA LEU A 21 -21.07 6.84 2.46
C LEU A 21 -22.10 7.23 3.51
N VAL A 22 -22.17 8.52 3.83
CA VAL A 22 -23.13 9.06 4.79
C VAL A 22 -24.12 9.97 4.05
N TYR A 23 -25.40 9.63 4.10
CA TYR A 23 -26.47 10.43 3.51
C TYR A 23 -26.82 11.62 4.42
N VAL A 24 -26.36 12.81 4.03
CA VAL A 24 -26.55 14.07 4.77
C VAL A 24 -27.76 14.88 4.27
N GLY A 25 -28.45 14.41 3.23
CA GLY A 25 -29.68 15.05 2.74
C GLY A 25 -30.78 15.12 3.81
N ARG A 26 -31.39 16.30 3.95
CA ARG A 26 -32.67 16.55 4.61
C ARG A 26 -33.83 16.16 3.72
N THR A 27 -33.71 16.41 2.41
CA THR A 27 -34.73 16.06 1.43
C THR A 27 -34.18 15.19 0.31
N PRO A 28 -35.01 14.35 -0.34
CA PRO A 28 -34.60 13.55 -1.50
C PRO A 28 -34.02 14.34 -2.67
N ALA A 29 -34.21 15.67 -2.67
CA ALA A 29 -33.84 16.54 -3.77
C ALA A 29 -32.61 17.39 -3.46
N ASP A 30 -32.00 17.18 -2.31
CA ASP A 30 -30.77 17.87 -1.95
C ASP A 30 -29.68 17.49 -2.97
N TYR A 31 -28.96 18.51 -3.43
CA TYR A 31 -27.92 18.32 -4.43
C TYR A 31 -26.75 17.54 -3.81
N ARG A 32 -26.40 16.41 -4.44
CA ARG A 32 -25.26 15.54 -4.07
C ARG A 32 -25.22 15.23 -2.57
N PRO A 33 -26.23 14.49 -2.07
CA PRO A 33 -26.50 14.40 -0.63
C PRO A 33 -25.58 13.45 0.13
N PHE A 34 -24.46 13.00 -0.45
CA PHE A 34 -23.53 12.07 0.18
C PHE A 34 -22.21 12.73 0.57
N VAL A 35 -21.76 12.38 1.78
CA VAL A 35 -20.38 12.56 2.25
C VAL A 35 -19.70 11.20 2.20
N ARG A 36 -18.48 11.13 1.66
CA ARG A 36 -17.68 9.90 1.64
C ARG A 36 -16.54 9.98 2.66
N ILE A 37 -16.31 8.89 3.38
CA ILE A 37 -15.15 8.70 4.27
C ILE A 37 -14.41 7.46 3.79
N GLY A 38 -13.15 7.62 3.42
CA GLY A 38 -12.35 6.56 2.81
C GLY A 38 -12.69 6.27 1.35
N ASN A 39 -12.14 5.18 0.81
CA ASN A 39 -12.31 4.85 -0.60
C ASN A 39 -12.26 3.33 -0.85
N SER A 40 -12.82 2.88 -1.98
CA SER A 40 -12.96 1.46 -2.30
C SER A 40 -12.95 1.23 -3.80
N ALA A 41 -12.43 0.09 -4.27
CA ALA A 41 -12.59 -0.33 -5.66
C ALA A 41 -14.03 -0.74 -5.99
N GLU A 42 -14.86 -0.98 -4.96
CA GLU A 42 -16.23 -1.45 -5.09
C GLU A 42 -17.28 -0.32 -5.05
N LEU A 43 -16.84 0.95 -5.12
CA LEU A 43 -17.72 2.11 -5.09
C LEU A 43 -18.60 2.14 -6.36
N PRO A 44 -19.94 2.09 -6.25
CA PRO A 44 -20.83 2.07 -7.41
C PRO A 44 -20.70 3.32 -8.30
N GLU A 45 -20.60 3.17 -9.62
CA GLU A 45 -20.43 4.30 -10.56
C GLU A 45 -21.52 5.38 -10.44
N ASN A 46 -22.78 4.96 -10.26
CA ASN A 46 -23.93 5.86 -10.14
C ASN A 46 -23.85 6.79 -8.91
N VAL A 47 -23.17 6.37 -7.83
CA VAL A 47 -23.06 7.19 -6.62
C VAL A 47 -21.98 8.26 -6.72
N LYS A 48 -20.96 8.10 -7.56
CA LYS A 48 -19.82 9.04 -7.66
C LYS A 48 -20.26 10.47 -7.97
N SER A 49 -21.27 10.62 -8.82
CA SER A 49 -21.86 11.92 -9.18
C SER A 49 -22.67 12.56 -8.03
N LEU A 50 -23.10 11.77 -7.05
CA LEU A 50 -23.91 12.19 -5.90
C LEU A 50 -23.09 12.50 -4.64
N ILE A 51 -21.77 12.29 -4.67
CA ILE A 51 -20.86 12.61 -3.55
C ILE A 51 -20.44 14.06 -3.66
N ASN A 52 -20.75 14.89 -2.66
CA ASN A 52 -20.30 16.29 -2.63
C ASN A 52 -18.94 16.43 -1.94
N SER A 53 -18.85 15.89 -0.72
CA SER A 53 -17.69 16.05 0.15
C SER A 53 -16.98 14.73 0.40
N ILE A 54 -15.65 14.77 0.38
CA ILE A 54 -14.75 13.65 0.64
C ILE A 54 -13.95 14.00 1.90
N VAL A 55 -14.16 13.24 2.95
CA VAL A 55 -13.47 13.43 4.22
C VAL A 55 -12.15 12.67 4.19
N VAL A 56 -11.06 13.38 4.43
CA VAL A 56 -9.71 12.81 4.52
C VAL A 56 -9.22 12.93 5.95
N SER A 57 -8.95 11.78 6.57
CA SER A 57 -8.35 11.67 7.90
C SER A 57 -6.90 11.22 7.81
N ASP A 58 -6.15 11.44 8.89
CA ASP A 58 -4.74 11.03 8.99
C ASP A 58 -4.56 9.50 8.95
N THR A 59 -5.61 8.73 9.23
CA THR A 59 -5.61 7.27 9.14
C THR A 59 -5.76 6.73 7.73
N PHE A 60 -6.11 7.58 6.75
CA PHE A 60 -6.38 7.25 5.35
C PHE A 60 -7.17 5.93 5.17
N PRO A 61 -8.43 5.83 5.63
CA PRO A 61 -9.27 4.65 5.42
C PRO A 61 -9.37 4.31 3.92
N GLY A 62 -9.15 3.05 3.56
CA GLY A 62 -9.07 2.58 2.17
C GLY A 62 -7.65 2.68 1.61
N SER A 63 -7.54 2.74 0.29
CA SER A 63 -6.28 2.82 -0.43
C SER A 63 -6.17 4.12 -1.23
N PRO A 64 -5.20 5.00 -0.96
CA PRO A 64 -5.04 6.24 -1.72
C PRO A 64 -4.83 5.99 -3.22
N LEU A 65 -4.34 4.81 -3.60
CA LEU A 65 -4.13 4.41 -5.00
C LEU A 65 -5.43 4.25 -5.80
N VAL A 66 -6.54 3.93 -5.13
CA VAL A 66 -7.84 3.69 -5.79
C VAL A 66 -8.62 4.99 -5.96
N GLU A 67 -8.16 6.09 -5.37
CA GLU A 67 -8.93 7.33 -5.29
C GLU A 67 -9.28 7.92 -6.66
N GLN A 68 -8.36 7.88 -7.62
CA GLN A 68 -8.63 8.36 -8.98
C GLN A 68 -9.80 7.63 -9.65
N HIS A 69 -9.99 6.34 -9.33
CA HIS A 69 -11.11 5.56 -9.83
C HIS A 69 -12.43 5.92 -9.14
N ASN A 70 -12.41 6.58 -7.99
CA ASN A 70 -13.61 6.95 -7.23
C ASN A 70 -14.13 8.36 -7.53
N LEU A 71 -13.43 9.11 -8.39
CA LEU A 71 -13.81 10.43 -8.82
C LEU A 71 -14.35 10.39 -10.25
N ASP A 72 -15.40 11.16 -10.52
CA ASP A 72 -15.75 11.54 -11.89
C ASP A 72 -14.89 12.74 -12.28
N LEU A 73 -13.75 12.48 -12.93
CA LEU A 73 -12.78 13.51 -13.31
C LEU A 73 -13.38 14.61 -14.21
N ARG A 74 -14.51 14.35 -14.88
CA ARG A 74 -15.22 15.36 -15.68
C ARG A 74 -15.88 16.44 -14.82
N ARG A 75 -16.01 16.17 -13.51
CA ARG A 75 -16.64 17.03 -12.50
C ARG A 75 -15.68 17.25 -11.31
N SER A 76 -14.38 17.25 -11.58
CA SER A 76 -13.34 17.40 -10.55
C SER A 76 -13.53 18.65 -9.68
N SER A 77 -13.98 19.75 -10.28
CA SER A 77 -14.31 21.02 -9.61
C SER A 77 -15.40 20.90 -8.56
N ASP A 78 -16.29 19.91 -8.70
CA ASP A 78 -17.47 19.81 -7.85
C ASP A 78 -17.12 19.07 -6.55
N TYR A 79 -16.04 18.30 -6.49
CA TYR A 79 -15.66 17.58 -5.28
C TYR A 79 -14.99 18.50 -4.27
N ARG A 80 -15.36 18.35 -3.00
CA ARG A 80 -14.74 19.08 -1.91
C ARG A 80 -14.01 18.13 -0.97
N TYR A 81 -12.71 18.32 -0.81
CA TYR A 81 -11.93 17.62 0.21
C TYR A 81 -12.02 18.35 1.55
N VAL A 82 -12.37 17.61 2.61
CA VAL A 82 -12.57 18.13 3.97
C VAL A 82 -11.63 17.37 4.92
N GLY A 83 -10.76 18.08 5.64
CA GLY A 83 -9.77 17.47 6.51
C GLY A 83 -8.83 18.49 7.17
N ASP A 84 -7.79 17.98 7.85
CA ASP A 84 -6.65 18.82 8.21
C ASP A 84 -6.00 19.38 6.93
N PRO A 85 -5.78 20.71 6.83
CA PRO A 85 -5.24 21.32 5.61
C PRO A 85 -3.94 20.66 5.14
N LYS A 86 -3.03 20.34 6.06
CA LYS A 86 -1.75 19.73 5.70
C LYS A 86 -1.95 18.30 5.21
N THR A 87 -2.82 17.53 5.85
CA THR A 87 -3.19 16.19 5.40
C THR A 87 -3.87 16.21 4.03
N VAL A 88 -4.82 17.11 3.81
CA VAL A 88 -5.50 17.27 2.52
C VAL A 88 -4.52 17.70 1.42
N ASP A 89 -3.64 18.67 1.69
CA ASP A 89 -2.64 19.14 0.73
C ASP A 89 -1.64 18.06 0.34
N ARG A 90 -1.19 17.24 1.31
CA ARG A 90 -0.37 16.06 1.03
C ARG A 90 -1.12 15.05 0.18
N PHE A 91 -2.38 14.77 0.52
CA PHE A 91 -3.21 13.84 -0.24
C PHE A 91 -3.41 14.32 -1.69
N LYS A 92 -3.71 15.60 -1.92
CA LYS A 92 -3.77 16.21 -3.25
C LYS A 92 -2.44 16.16 -4.00
N SER A 93 -1.34 16.43 -3.30
CA SER A 93 0.01 16.37 -3.86
C SER A 93 0.34 14.95 -4.32
N PHE A 94 -0.03 13.95 -3.54
CA PHE A 94 0.08 12.54 -3.90
C PHE A 94 -0.75 12.20 -5.14
N LEU A 95 -2.01 12.66 -5.19
CA LEU A 95 -2.85 12.48 -6.37
C LEU A 95 -2.34 13.24 -7.60
N GLN A 96 -1.42 14.20 -7.43
CA GLN A 96 -0.98 15.14 -8.45
C GLN A 96 -2.11 16.04 -8.99
N HIS A 97 -3.23 16.14 -8.25
CA HIS A 97 -4.39 16.95 -8.61
C HIS A 97 -4.46 18.18 -7.71
N ARG A 98 -4.01 19.33 -8.21
CA ARG A 98 -4.02 20.60 -7.47
C ARG A 98 -5.32 21.39 -7.58
N GLU A 99 -6.14 21.05 -8.58
CA GLU A 99 -7.34 21.83 -8.95
C GLU A 99 -8.59 21.46 -8.16
N ILE A 100 -8.59 20.34 -7.42
CA ILE A 100 -9.76 19.97 -6.62
C ILE A 100 -9.84 20.91 -5.39
N PRO A 101 -10.96 21.59 -5.12
CA PRO A 101 -11.12 22.45 -3.94
C PRO A 101 -10.86 21.71 -2.61
N ALA A 102 -10.19 22.39 -1.67
CA ALA A 102 -10.11 21.95 -0.27
C ALA A 102 -10.74 22.98 0.65
N GLU A 103 -11.40 22.49 1.69
CA GLU A 103 -11.73 23.29 2.86
C GLU A 103 -10.95 22.77 4.06
N GLY A 104 -10.21 23.68 4.70
CA GLY A 104 -9.58 23.43 5.98
C GLY A 104 -10.60 23.42 7.11
N TYR A 105 -10.29 22.75 8.23
CA TYR A 105 -11.10 22.90 9.43
C TYR A 105 -10.97 24.29 10.02
N GLN A 106 -12.06 24.75 10.64
CA GLN A 106 -12.03 25.87 11.57
C GLN A 106 -11.90 25.30 12.98
N THR A 107 -10.98 25.83 13.79
CA THR A 107 -10.85 25.44 15.20
C THR A 107 -12.04 26.03 15.95
N VAL A 108 -12.95 25.18 16.44
CA VAL A 108 -14.08 25.60 17.26
C VAL A 108 -13.79 25.18 18.71
N ALA A 109 -13.84 26.14 19.64
CA ALA A 109 -13.57 25.88 21.06
C ALA A 109 -14.71 25.11 21.76
N ASP A 110 -15.94 25.19 21.25
CA ASP A 110 -17.12 24.50 21.75
C ASP A 110 -17.85 23.73 20.63
N GLU A 111 -18.31 22.50 20.92
CA GLU A 111 -19.07 21.66 19.98
C GLU A 111 -20.53 22.12 19.76
N SER A 112 -20.84 23.39 20.01
CA SER A 112 -22.18 23.97 19.92
C SER A 112 -22.32 24.82 18.65
N PRO A 113 -22.51 24.23 17.45
CA PRO A 113 -23.00 25.00 16.33
C PRO A 113 -24.44 25.42 16.62
N ASP A 114 -24.75 26.70 16.49
CA ASP A 114 -26.09 27.24 16.73
C ASP A 114 -27.12 26.89 15.62
N ASP A 115 -26.75 26.06 14.63
CA ASP A 115 -27.52 25.89 13.41
C ASP A 115 -27.81 24.44 12.98
N ALA A 116 -28.93 24.30 12.27
CA ALA A 116 -29.29 23.09 11.54
C ALA A 116 -28.21 22.79 10.48
N GLY A 117 -27.58 21.60 10.53
CA GLY A 117 -26.51 21.23 9.59
C GLY A 117 -25.96 19.81 9.80
N ALA A 118 -25.03 19.43 8.91
CA ALA A 118 -24.18 18.26 9.07
C ALA A 118 -22.73 18.75 9.27
N TYR A 119 -22.11 18.34 10.37
CA TYR A 119 -20.79 18.81 10.79
C TYR A 119 -19.83 17.63 10.93
N VAL A 120 -18.60 17.81 10.46
CA VAL A 120 -17.51 16.84 10.57
C VAL A 120 -16.49 17.39 11.57
N TYR A 121 -16.25 16.64 12.64
CA TYR A 121 -15.30 16.97 13.70
C TYR A 121 -14.06 16.09 13.56
N PHE A 122 -12.88 16.72 13.61
CA PHE A 122 -11.58 16.07 13.60
C PHE A 122 -10.96 16.18 14.99
N TYR A 123 -10.47 15.07 15.53
CA TYR A 123 -9.84 15.01 16.86
C TYR A 123 -8.34 14.73 16.74
N GLU A 124 -7.57 15.07 17.79
CA GLU A 124 -6.11 14.89 17.82
C GLU A 124 -5.66 13.42 17.73
N ASP A 125 -6.53 12.49 18.12
CA ASP A 125 -6.29 11.04 18.01
C ASP A 125 -6.58 10.50 16.59
N ALA A 126 -6.74 11.39 15.62
CA ALA A 126 -7.15 11.12 14.25
C ALA A 126 -8.56 10.53 14.10
N ASN A 127 -9.39 10.56 15.15
CA ASN A 127 -10.80 10.19 15.02
C ASN A 127 -11.56 11.27 14.23
N VAL A 128 -12.57 10.81 13.50
CA VAL A 128 -13.51 11.66 12.78
C VAL A 128 -14.92 11.33 13.24
N ARG A 129 -15.68 12.35 13.64
CA ARG A 129 -17.10 12.20 13.95
C ARG A 129 -17.95 13.06 13.03
N LEU A 130 -19.04 12.49 12.54
CA LEU A 130 -20.06 13.23 11.80
C LEU A 130 -21.29 13.37 12.69
N LYS A 131 -21.72 14.61 12.95
CA LYS A 131 -22.99 14.90 13.63
C LYS A 131 -23.97 15.56 12.67
N MET A 132 -25.25 15.22 12.81
CA MET A 132 -26.35 15.89 12.14
C MET A 132 -27.39 16.26 13.19
N GLU A 133 -27.84 17.52 13.22
CA GLU A 133 -28.85 17.99 14.18
C GLU A 133 -28.48 17.59 15.62
N HIS A 134 -27.22 17.85 16.01
CA HIS A 134 -26.59 17.49 17.30
C HIS A 134 -26.48 15.99 17.62
N ARG A 135 -26.90 15.09 16.73
CA ARG A 135 -26.79 13.64 16.93
C ARG A 135 -25.61 13.08 16.17
N ALA A 136 -24.78 12.28 16.83
CA ALA A 136 -23.70 11.54 16.19
C ALA A 136 -24.27 10.49 15.23
N VAL A 137 -23.89 10.59 13.96
CA VAL A 137 -24.28 9.67 12.88
C VAL A 137 -23.14 8.69 12.59
N PHE A 138 -21.89 9.15 12.71
CA PHE A 138 -20.70 8.39 12.38
C PHE A 138 -19.56 8.67 13.37
N ASP A 139 -18.77 7.64 13.70
CA ASP A 139 -17.55 7.71 14.49
C ASP A 139 -16.52 6.76 13.88
N LEU A 140 -15.43 7.30 13.32
CA LEU A 140 -14.44 6.55 12.57
C LEU A 140 -13.69 5.53 13.44
N ALA A 141 -13.29 5.91 14.65
CA ALA A 141 -12.56 5.02 15.56
C ALA A 141 -13.42 3.84 16.03
N LYS A 142 -14.72 4.08 16.24
CA LYS A 142 -15.67 3.00 16.53
C LYS A 142 -15.79 2.05 15.34
N ARG A 143 -16.01 2.61 14.14
CA ARG A 143 -16.16 1.82 12.90
C ARG A 143 -14.90 1.05 12.54
N ALA A 144 -13.73 1.63 12.76
CA ALA A 144 -12.45 0.95 12.55
C ALA A 144 -12.35 -0.39 13.29
N LYS A 145 -12.88 -0.45 14.51
CA LYS A 145 -12.92 -1.66 15.33
C LYS A 145 -14.03 -2.63 14.92
N GLU A 146 -15.24 -2.12 14.69
CA GLU A 146 -16.41 -2.94 14.38
C GLU A 146 -16.32 -3.57 12.98
N ASP A 147 -15.89 -2.80 11.99
CA ASP A 147 -15.82 -3.20 10.57
C ASP A 147 -14.45 -3.81 10.20
N LEU A 148 -13.56 -3.97 11.19
CA LEU A 148 -12.21 -4.53 11.02
C LEU A 148 -11.41 -3.79 9.94
N HIS A 149 -11.17 -2.48 10.13
CA HIS A 149 -10.18 -1.76 9.32
C HIS A 149 -8.88 -2.54 9.24
N TYR A 150 -8.12 -2.35 8.16
CA TYR A 150 -6.89 -3.11 7.93
C TYR A 150 -5.98 -3.08 9.16
N SER A 151 -5.84 -1.91 9.79
CA SER A 151 -5.03 -1.73 10.99
C SER A 151 -5.51 -2.58 12.18
N GLU A 152 -6.82 -2.76 12.37
CA GLU A 152 -7.41 -3.59 13.42
C GLU A 152 -7.36 -5.08 13.06
N ALA A 153 -7.63 -5.42 11.78
CA ALA A 153 -7.52 -6.78 11.27
C ALA A 153 -6.10 -7.34 11.48
N VAL A 154 -5.05 -6.58 11.12
CA VAL A 154 -3.66 -7.02 11.33
C VAL A 154 -3.28 -7.14 12.80
N GLU A 155 -3.88 -6.34 13.69
CA GLU A 155 -3.64 -6.48 15.13
C GLU A 155 -4.26 -7.77 15.66
N GLN A 156 -5.46 -8.13 15.21
CA GLN A 156 -6.07 -9.42 15.54
C GLN A 156 -5.31 -10.60 14.95
N ILE A 157 -4.80 -10.49 13.72
CA ILE A 157 -3.94 -11.50 13.10
C ILE A 157 -2.64 -11.66 13.90
N SER A 158 -1.98 -10.56 14.27
CA SER A 158 -0.77 -10.56 15.10
C SER A 158 -1.04 -11.22 16.45
N HIS A 159 -2.17 -10.91 17.09
CA HIS A 159 -2.59 -11.56 18.33
C HIS A 159 -2.82 -13.07 18.15
N ALA A 160 -3.48 -13.49 17.07
CA ALA A 160 -3.72 -14.90 16.78
C ALA A 160 -2.40 -15.64 16.52
N LEU A 161 -1.48 -15.05 15.76
CA LEU A 161 -0.14 -15.59 15.51
C LEU A 161 0.68 -15.70 16.80
N ARG A 162 0.61 -14.72 17.71
CA ARG A 162 1.30 -14.81 19.00
C ARG A 162 0.80 -15.96 19.86
N ARG A 163 -0.44 -16.42 19.67
CA ARG A 163 -0.98 -17.60 20.36
C ARG A 163 -0.62 -18.92 19.65
N ASP A 164 -0.04 -18.88 18.45
CA ASP A 164 0.42 -20.08 17.75
C ASP A 164 1.69 -20.61 18.45
N PRO A 165 1.65 -21.79 19.10
CA PRO A 165 2.79 -22.36 19.83
C PRO A 165 3.96 -22.76 18.93
N VAL A 166 3.73 -22.94 17.62
CA VAL A 166 4.79 -23.26 16.65
C VAL A 166 4.97 -22.16 15.61
N ARG A 167 4.68 -20.91 15.99
CA ARG A 167 5.11 -19.75 15.22
C ARG A 167 6.63 -19.76 15.05
N MET A 168 7.11 -19.40 13.86
CA MET A 168 8.53 -19.26 13.58
C MET A 168 9.05 -18.02 14.32
N GLY A 169 9.87 -18.26 15.34
CA GLY A 169 10.58 -17.20 16.04
C GLY A 169 11.67 -16.56 15.17
N ILE A 170 12.25 -15.46 15.66
CA ILE A 170 13.38 -14.78 15.02
C ILE A 170 14.55 -15.75 14.79
N ASP A 171 14.74 -16.73 15.68
CA ASP A 171 15.79 -17.75 15.56
C ASP A 171 15.68 -18.60 14.29
N ALA A 172 14.46 -18.87 13.82
CA ALA A 172 14.22 -19.61 12.58
C ALA A 172 14.57 -18.78 11.33
N LEU A 173 14.67 -17.46 11.48
CA LEU A 173 15.05 -16.48 10.45
C LEU A 173 16.48 -15.95 10.67
N HIS A 174 17.24 -16.57 11.57
CA HIS A 174 18.64 -16.20 11.80
C HIS A 174 19.53 -16.72 10.67
N GLY A 175 20.46 -15.88 10.18
CA GLY A 175 21.25 -16.16 8.98
C GLY A 175 20.50 -15.90 7.67
N LEU A 176 21.17 -16.14 6.54
CA LEU A 176 20.62 -15.93 5.19
C LEU A 176 19.59 -17.01 4.85
N GLY A 177 18.48 -16.66 4.22
CA GLY A 177 17.53 -17.65 3.74
C GLY A 177 16.36 -17.08 2.93
N CYS A 178 15.36 -17.90 2.69
CA CYS A 178 14.10 -17.50 2.06
C CYS A 178 12.90 -18.28 2.60
N VAL A 179 11.70 -17.71 2.48
CA VAL A 179 10.42 -18.36 2.78
C VAL A 179 9.41 -17.99 1.70
N VAL A 180 8.53 -18.92 1.35
CA VAL A 180 7.43 -18.66 0.40
C VAL A 180 6.15 -18.47 1.20
N ALA A 181 5.39 -17.42 0.90
CA ALA A 181 4.08 -17.16 1.50
C ALA A 181 3.19 -16.37 0.52
N GLY A 182 1.94 -16.77 0.35
CA GLY A 182 1.02 -16.19 -0.64
C GLY A 182 1.48 -16.41 -2.08
N GLY A 183 2.32 -17.43 -2.34
CA GLY A 183 3.01 -17.60 -3.62
C GLY A 183 4.19 -16.66 -3.84
N GLU A 184 4.45 -15.73 -2.91
CA GLU A 184 5.56 -14.79 -2.98
C GLU A 184 6.78 -15.28 -2.21
N VAL A 185 7.97 -14.94 -2.70
CA VAL A 185 9.24 -15.27 -2.04
C VAL A 185 9.72 -14.09 -1.22
N TYR A 186 9.97 -14.33 0.05
CA TYR A 186 10.60 -13.41 0.98
C TYR A 186 11.99 -13.91 1.29
N LEU A 187 13.00 -13.10 1.03
CA LEU A 187 14.35 -13.38 1.49
C LEU A 187 14.47 -12.91 2.93
N PHE A 188 15.35 -13.52 3.73
CA PHE A 188 15.60 -13.02 5.08
C PHE A 188 17.07 -13.11 5.45
N GLN A 189 17.46 -12.23 6.37
CA GLN A 189 18.76 -12.25 7.00
C GLN A 189 18.65 -11.73 8.43
N ASP A 190 19.08 -12.53 9.40
CA ASP A 190 19.20 -12.13 10.81
C ASP A 190 17.91 -11.54 11.39
N GLY A 191 16.77 -12.20 11.11
CA GLY A 191 15.45 -11.78 11.58
C GLY A 191 14.79 -10.66 10.78
N VAL A 192 15.46 -10.12 9.75
CA VAL A 192 14.91 -9.12 8.85
C VAL A 192 14.53 -9.77 7.53
N ALA A 193 13.28 -9.60 7.12
CA ALA A 193 12.77 -10.06 5.83
C ALA A 193 12.81 -8.95 4.78
N VAL A 194 13.08 -9.37 3.55
CA VAL A 194 13.13 -8.60 2.31
C VAL A 194 12.06 -9.13 1.38
N ALA A 195 11.18 -8.25 0.92
CA ALA A 195 10.18 -8.58 -0.09
C ALA A 195 10.55 -7.91 -1.41
N ALA A 196 10.41 -8.62 -2.53
CA ALA A 196 10.52 -8.03 -3.87
C ALA A 196 9.13 -7.97 -4.49
N GLY A 197 8.48 -6.82 -4.38
CA GLY A 197 7.04 -6.71 -4.48
C GLY A 197 6.36 -7.19 -3.19
N LEU A 198 5.13 -6.72 -2.99
CA LEU A 198 4.32 -7.09 -1.83
C LEU A 198 2.87 -7.20 -2.25
N HIS A 199 2.29 -8.40 -2.11
CA HIS A 199 0.87 -8.62 -2.34
C HIS A 199 0.03 -7.91 -1.26
N SER A 200 -1.23 -7.57 -1.56
CA SER A 200 -2.12 -6.90 -0.58
C SER A 200 -2.30 -7.74 0.69
N GLU A 201 -2.33 -9.06 0.55
CA GLU A 201 -2.61 -10.01 1.63
C GLU A 201 -1.35 -10.53 2.35
N TYR A 202 -0.18 -9.91 2.11
CA TYR A 202 1.11 -10.40 2.63
C TYR A 202 1.10 -10.65 4.15
N PHE A 203 0.37 -9.80 4.91
CA PHE A 203 0.32 -9.88 6.35
C PHE A 203 -0.39 -11.16 6.81
N ARG A 204 -1.55 -11.47 6.20
CA ARG A 204 -2.27 -12.74 6.45
C ARG A 204 -1.39 -13.90 6.02
N ASP A 205 -0.84 -13.87 4.83
CA ASP A 205 -0.18 -15.03 4.22
C ASP A 205 1.10 -15.41 5.01
N LEU A 206 1.91 -14.43 5.41
CA LEU A 206 3.05 -14.66 6.32
C LEU A 206 2.59 -15.18 7.69
N ALA A 207 1.53 -14.62 8.28
CA ALA A 207 1.01 -15.09 9.55
C ALA A 207 0.45 -16.52 9.47
N VAL A 208 -0.22 -16.90 8.37
CA VAL A 208 -0.65 -18.27 8.08
C VAL A 208 0.56 -19.19 7.86
N ALA A 209 1.65 -18.67 7.30
CA ALA A 209 2.96 -19.33 7.25
C ALA A 209 3.67 -19.38 8.62
N GLY A 210 3.09 -18.79 9.67
CA GLY A 210 3.67 -18.78 11.00
C GLY A 210 4.87 -17.85 11.13
N VAL A 211 5.16 -17.04 10.11
CA VAL A 211 6.22 -16.04 10.10
C VAL A 211 5.63 -14.72 10.57
N ASP A 212 6.30 -14.03 11.49
CA ASP A 212 5.87 -12.70 11.92
C ASP A 212 5.97 -11.71 10.73
N PRO A 213 4.85 -11.17 10.22
CA PRO A 213 4.88 -10.28 9.06
C PRO A 213 5.62 -8.96 9.35
N ASP A 214 5.73 -8.56 10.63
CA ASP A 214 6.46 -7.35 10.99
C ASP A 214 7.99 -7.53 10.95
N THR A 215 8.49 -8.68 10.46
CA THR A 215 9.89 -8.90 10.10
C THR A 215 10.24 -8.27 8.75
N VAL A 216 9.26 -7.97 7.89
CA VAL A 216 9.46 -7.27 6.62
C VAL A 216 9.85 -5.82 6.90
N GLN A 217 11.13 -5.48 6.69
CA GLN A 217 11.64 -4.11 6.88
C GLN A 217 12.25 -3.53 5.62
N LEU A 218 12.52 -4.35 4.60
CA LEU A 218 13.03 -3.92 3.31
C LEU A 218 12.07 -4.38 2.22
N LEU A 219 11.52 -3.43 1.47
CA LEU A 219 10.73 -3.70 0.28
C LEU A 219 11.48 -3.22 -0.95
N ILE A 220 11.51 -4.06 -1.98
CA ILE A 220 11.94 -3.67 -3.32
C ILE A 220 10.68 -3.51 -4.16
N ALA A 221 10.41 -2.30 -4.62
CA ALA A 221 9.23 -1.98 -5.39
C ALA A 221 9.58 -0.95 -6.46
N GLU A 222 9.03 -1.12 -7.65
CA GLU A 222 9.18 -0.15 -8.74
C GLU A 222 8.01 0.83 -8.80
N GLU A 223 6.83 0.42 -8.34
CA GLU A 223 5.62 1.23 -8.36
C GLU A 223 4.88 1.13 -7.01
N PRO A 224 4.10 2.15 -6.64
CA PRO A 224 3.25 2.05 -5.47
C PRO A 224 2.13 1.02 -5.70
N GLY A 225 2.01 0.06 -4.79
CA GLY A 225 0.97 -0.97 -4.82
C GLY A 225 0.24 -1.10 -3.48
N GLU A 226 -0.87 -1.83 -3.47
CA GLU A 226 -1.71 -2.01 -2.29
C GLU A 226 -0.96 -2.64 -1.10
N GLY A 227 -0.08 -3.62 -1.36
CA GLY A 227 0.77 -4.20 -0.32
C GLY A 227 1.67 -3.15 0.33
N LEU A 228 2.20 -2.19 -0.43
CA LEU A 228 3.03 -1.11 0.10
C LEU A 228 2.21 -0.13 0.96
N VAL A 229 1.02 0.26 0.53
CA VAL A 229 0.08 1.07 1.34
C VAL A 229 -0.17 0.40 2.69
N ARG A 230 -0.48 -0.90 2.66
CA ARG A 230 -0.72 -1.73 3.85
C ARG A 230 0.52 -1.85 4.75
N LEU A 231 1.71 -1.99 4.17
CA LEU A 231 2.96 -1.95 4.90
C LEU A 231 3.18 -0.60 5.59
N PHE A 232 2.91 0.52 4.90
CA PHE A 232 3.03 1.87 5.47
C PHE A 232 2.06 2.10 6.62
N LYS A 233 0.78 1.71 6.47
CA LYS A 233 -0.21 1.76 7.55
C LYS A 233 0.28 0.99 8.79
N ARG A 234 0.81 -0.23 8.60
CA ARG A 234 1.32 -1.05 9.70
C ARG A 234 2.59 -0.46 10.33
N ALA A 235 3.53 0.01 9.52
CA ALA A 235 4.79 0.60 9.98
C ALA A 235 4.57 1.91 10.74
N ALA A 236 3.66 2.77 10.28
CA ALA A 236 3.26 3.99 10.98
C ALA A 236 2.67 3.68 12.36
N ARG A 237 1.70 2.75 12.43
CA ARG A 237 1.07 2.34 13.70
C ARG A 237 2.08 1.75 14.70
N THR A 238 3.03 0.95 14.22
CA THR A 238 4.04 0.29 15.06
C THR A 238 5.32 1.11 15.26
N SER A 239 5.43 2.29 14.62
CA SER A 239 6.64 3.12 14.59
C SER A 239 7.91 2.38 14.14
N LYS A 240 7.75 1.31 13.35
CA LYS A 240 8.86 0.52 12.80
C LYS A 240 9.48 1.26 11.61
N SER A 241 10.81 1.16 11.51
CA SER A 241 11.54 1.70 10.36
C SER A 241 11.44 0.73 9.20
N ILE A 242 11.18 1.25 8.01
CA ILE A 242 11.17 0.49 6.76
C ILE A 242 12.05 1.16 5.72
N ILE A 243 12.61 0.37 4.81
CA ILE A 243 13.37 0.87 3.68
C ILE A 243 12.67 0.40 2.41
N VAL A 244 12.43 1.34 1.49
CA VAL A 244 11.86 1.07 0.17
C VAL A 244 12.95 1.31 -0.87
N ALA A 245 13.28 0.27 -1.62
CA ALA A 245 14.29 0.31 -2.66
C ALA A 245 13.63 0.20 -4.04
N GLY A 246 14.04 1.03 -5.00
CA GLY A 246 13.47 1.01 -6.36
C GLY A 246 14.15 2.01 -7.30
N SER A 247 13.78 1.95 -8.58
CA SER A 247 14.25 2.93 -9.57
C SER A 247 13.36 4.17 -9.67
N ASN A 248 12.04 4.00 -9.62
CA ASN A 248 11.09 5.11 -9.67
C ASN A 248 10.90 5.73 -8.28
N GLY A 249 11.89 6.48 -7.84
CA GLY A 249 11.83 7.12 -6.54
C GLY A 249 10.80 8.23 -6.42
N LYS A 250 10.23 8.77 -7.51
CA LYS A 250 9.31 9.91 -7.42
C LYS A 250 7.97 9.47 -6.82
N ASP A 251 7.32 8.49 -7.42
CA ASP A 251 5.98 8.05 -6.99
C ASP A 251 6.03 7.35 -5.63
N LEU A 252 7.09 6.57 -5.38
CA LEU A 252 7.34 5.94 -4.10
C LEU A 252 7.57 6.98 -2.99
N ARG A 253 8.36 8.04 -3.25
CA ARG A 253 8.54 9.13 -2.28
C ARG A 253 7.25 9.90 -2.05
N ASN A 254 6.47 10.19 -3.08
CA ASN A 254 5.18 10.86 -2.92
C ASN A 254 4.24 10.04 -2.00
N LEU A 255 4.21 8.71 -2.16
CA LEU A 255 3.46 7.85 -1.25
C LEU A 255 4.05 7.84 0.16
N MET A 256 5.38 7.78 0.32
CA MET A 256 6.03 7.85 1.63
C MET A 256 5.71 9.17 2.36
N ASP A 257 5.78 10.29 1.64
CA ASP A 257 5.52 11.63 2.19
C ASP A 257 4.07 11.75 2.69
N LEU A 258 3.12 11.10 2.01
CA LEU A 258 1.73 11.04 2.44
C LEU A 258 1.59 10.46 3.86
N PHE A 259 2.32 9.39 4.18
CA PHE A 259 2.26 8.71 5.48
C PHE A 259 3.28 9.21 6.51
N SER A 260 4.32 9.95 6.10
CA SER A 260 5.41 10.40 6.99
C SER A 260 5.02 11.58 7.90
N ALA A 261 3.87 12.19 7.67
CA ALA A 261 3.42 13.34 8.44
C ALA A 261 2.00 13.18 9.00
N ALA A 262 1.47 11.95 8.97
CA ALA A 262 0.22 11.59 9.62
C ALA A 262 0.40 11.56 11.15
N THR A 263 -0.49 12.26 11.85
CA THR A 263 -0.61 12.19 13.32
C THR A 263 -1.74 11.22 13.69
N PRO A 264 -1.66 10.47 14.80
CA PRO A 264 -0.54 10.36 15.74
C PRO A 264 0.58 9.39 15.28
N HIS A 265 0.41 8.73 14.12
CA HIS A 265 1.29 7.64 13.67
C HIS A 265 2.21 8.08 12.52
N VAL A 266 3.45 8.41 12.86
CA VAL A 266 4.46 8.85 11.89
C VAL A 266 5.18 7.66 11.27
N LEU A 267 5.10 7.53 9.95
CA LEU A 267 5.90 6.56 9.20
C LEU A 267 7.40 6.91 9.28
N LYS A 268 8.22 5.92 9.65
CA LYS A 268 9.68 6.01 9.54
C LYS A 268 10.11 5.22 8.32
N ALA A 269 10.20 5.87 7.16
CA ALA A 269 10.59 5.22 5.92
C ALA A 269 11.77 5.93 5.26
N GLU A 270 12.69 5.15 4.68
CA GLU A 270 13.80 5.64 3.87
C GLU A 270 13.66 5.11 2.43
N PHE A 271 13.91 5.97 1.44
CA PHE A 271 13.98 5.55 0.04
C PHE A 271 15.43 5.32 -0.38
N ALA A 272 15.73 4.11 -0.87
CA ALA A 272 17.04 3.72 -1.35
C ALA A 272 17.01 3.54 -2.88
N SER A 273 17.55 4.51 -3.62
CA SER A 273 17.59 4.42 -5.09
C SER A 273 18.52 3.28 -5.53
N THR A 274 18.01 2.36 -6.35
CA THR A 274 18.77 1.20 -6.87
C THR A 274 19.31 1.46 -8.27
N PRO A 275 20.54 1.97 -8.43
CA PRO A 275 21.14 2.17 -9.74
C PRO A 275 21.34 0.84 -10.48
N LEU A 276 20.99 0.82 -11.77
CA LEU A 276 21.21 -0.32 -12.67
C LEU A 276 22.68 -0.80 -12.62
N GLY A 277 22.86 -2.10 -12.39
CA GLY A 277 24.16 -2.78 -12.44
C GLY A 277 25.11 -2.51 -11.27
N LYS A 278 24.77 -1.65 -10.31
CA LYS A 278 25.60 -1.32 -9.15
C LYS A 278 25.04 -1.95 -7.88
N TRP A 279 25.95 -2.34 -6.99
CA TRP A 279 25.58 -2.81 -5.66
C TRP A 279 25.25 -1.61 -4.76
N LEU A 280 24.09 -1.66 -4.13
CA LEU A 280 23.61 -0.75 -3.11
C LEU A 280 23.57 -1.50 -1.78
N LYS A 281 24.30 -1.02 -0.77
CA LYS A 281 24.22 -1.60 0.57
C LYS A 281 23.04 -0.98 1.31
N VAL A 282 22.09 -1.80 1.74
CA VAL A 282 20.91 -1.39 2.49
C VAL A 282 20.85 -2.20 3.79
N GLY A 283 21.25 -1.60 4.90
CA GLY A 283 21.43 -2.32 6.16
C GLY A 283 22.49 -3.43 6.05
N SER A 284 22.09 -4.66 6.37
CA SER A 284 22.91 -5.87 6.21
C SER A 284 22.87 -6.45 4.79
N PHE A 285 21.96 -5.96 3.93
CA PHE A 285 21.76 -6.44 2.58
C PHE A 285 22.65 -5.69 1.58
N ARG A 286 23.02 -6.37 0.50
CA ARG A 286 23.58 -5.76 -0.70
C ARG A 286 22.63 -6.04 -1.83
N LEU A 287 21.92 -5.03 -2.29
CA LEU A 287 21.02 -5.12 -3.43
C LEU A 287 21.77 -4.78 -4.70
N ARG A 288 21.45 -5.41 -5.81
CA ARG A 288 21.93 -4.98 -7.13
C ARG A 288 20.84 -5.31 -8.12
N ARG A 289 20.42 -4.30 -8.89
CA ARG A 289 19.49 -4.49 -10.00
C ARG A 289 20.24 -4.97 -11.24
N GLY A 290 19.70 -5.97 -11.94
CA GLY A 290 20.26 -6.50 -13.19
C GLY A 290 20.34 -5.42 -14.27
N ALA A 291 21.40 -5.43 -15.10
CA ALA A 291 21.62 -4.43 -16.16
C ALA A 291 21.31 -4.97 -17.58
N GLY A 292 20.58 -6.08 -17.69
CA GLY A 292 20.22 -6.73 -18.96
C GLY A 292 18.72 -7.02 -19.03
N GLU A 293 18.28 -7.87 -19.97
CA GLU A 293 16.85 -8.24 -20.16
C GLU A 293 16.15 -8.74 -18.88
N ASN A 294 16.92 -9.21 -17.89
CA ASN A 294 16.44 -9.54 -16.56
C ASN A 294 16.71 -8.37 -15.60
N GLU A 295 15.95 -7.28 -15.75
CA GLU A 295 16.09 -6.06 -14.96
C GLU A 295 15.74 -6.23 -13.47
N GLU A 296 15.25 -7.39 -13.05
CA GLU A 296 14.68 -7.61 -11.70
C GLU A 296 15.47 -8.63 -10.87
N GLU A 297 16.73 -8.93 -11.22
CA GLU A 297 17.57 -9.71 -10.31
C GLU A 297 17.74 -8.92 -9.00
N VAL A 298 17.28 -9.50 -7.89
CA VAL A 298 17.58 -9.02 -6.53
C VAL A 298 18.55 -10.01 -5.93
N SER A 299 19.69 -9.55 -5.43
CA SER A 299 20.64 -10.41 -4.74
C SER A 299 20.81 -10.00 -3.30
N ILE A 300 21.17 -10.95 -2.45
CA ILE A 300 21.64 -10.74 -1.09
C ILE A 300 22.94 -11.55 -0.95
N GLU A 301 23.91 -11.00 -0.25
CA GLU A 301 25.20 -11.64 0.00
C GLU A 301 25.49 -11.67 1.51
N TYR A 302 25.74 -12.86 2.05
CA TYR A 302 26.12 -13.05 3.45
C TYR A 302 27.16 -14.17 3.57
N GLY A 303 28.25 -13.91 4.32
CA GLY A 303 29.29 -14.92 4.53
C GLY A 303 29.94 -15.47 3.25
N GLY A 304 29.91 -14.71 2.14
CA GLY A 304 30.38 -15.15 0.83
C GLY A 304 29.40 -16.03 0.04
N VAL A 305 28.20 -16.29 0.57
CA VAL A 305 27.09 -16.91 -0.14
C VAL A 305 26.23 -15.82 -0.76
N ARG A 306 25.89 -15.98 -2.04
CA ARG A 306 24.94 -15.12 -2.74
C ARG A 306 23.62 -15.86 -2.95
N LEU A 307 22.54 -15.24 -2.50
CA LEU A 307 21.17 -15.65 -2.80
C LEU A 307 20.57 -14.63 -3.75
N SER A 308 20.26 -15.05 -4.98
CA SER A 308 19.59 -14.22 -5.97
C SER A 308 18.13 -14.63 -6.12
N LEU A 309 17.26 -13.68 -6.39
CA LEU A 309 15.86 -13.86 -6.73
C LEU A 309 15.68 -13.46 -8.18
N PHE A 310 15.02 -14.32 -8.96
CA PHE A 310 14.73 -14.10 -10.37
C PHE A 310 13.22 -14.24 -10.59
N GLU A 311 12.61 -13.31 -11.32
CA GLU A 311 11.18 -13.38 -11.67
C GLU A 311 10.94 -14.32 -12.86
N THR A 312 11.82 -14.32 -13.84
CA THR A 312 11.72 -15.14 -15.05
C THR A 312 12.57 -16.40 -14.95
N HIS A 313 12.32 -17.39 -15.83
CA HIS A 313 13.15 -18.59 -16.00
C HIS A 313 14.58 -18.30 -16.51
N ALA A 314 15.09 -17.10 -16.27
CA ALA A 314 16.46 -16.73 -16.55
C ALA A 314 17.39 -17.73 -15.89
N GLU A 315 18.15 -18.45 -16.72
CA GLU A 315 19.14 -19.36 -16.19
C GLU A 315 20.17 -18.54 -15.39
N PRO A 316 20.45 -18.88 -14.12
CA PRO A 316 21.52 -18.23 -13.38
C PRO A 316 22.80 -18.33 -14.22
N ASN A 317 23.38 -17.17 -14.57
CA ASN A 317 24.54 -17.10 -15.45
C ASN A 317 25.65 -18.04 -14.94
N SER A 318 25.88 -19.13 -15.67
CA SER A 318 26.78 -20.23 -15.29
C SER A 318 28.27 -19.84 -15.17
N THR A 319 28.59 -18.58 -15.47
CA THR A 319 29.96 -18.03 -15.49
C THR A 319 30.45 -17.55 -14.13
N SER A 320 29.58 -17.39 -13.12
CA SER A 320 30.04 -17.00 -11.78
C SER A 320 30.68 -18.18 -11.05
N LYS A 321 31.98 -18.07 -10.71
CA LYS A 321 32.71 -19.01 -9.84
C LYS A 321 32.20 -19.06 -8.38
N ILE A 322 31.16 -18.29 -8.05
CA ILE A 322 30.60 -18.19 -6.71
C ILE A 322 29.52 -19.27 -6.59
N VAL A 323 29.51 -19.99 -5.46
CA VAL A 323 28.40 -20.88 -5.11
C VAL A 323 27.18 -19.99 -4.87
N GLY A 324 26.24 -20.01 -5.82
CA GLY A 324 25.04 -19.20 -5.79
C GLY A 324 23.80 -20.07 -5.61
N ALA A 325 22.86 -19.58 -4.82
CA ALA A 325 21.50 -20.08 -4.81
C ALA A 325 20.61 -19.04 -5.48
N ALA A 326 19.70 -19.52 -6.31
CA ALA A 326 18.73 -18.71 -7.04
C ALA A 326 17.34 -19.18 -6.64
N VAL A 327 16.43 -18.28 -6.32
CA VAL A 327 15.01 -18.64 -6.18
C VAL A 327 14.32 -18.38 -7.52
N ASP A 328 13.81 -19.44 -8.13
CA ASP A 328 12.91 -19.38 -9.29
C ASP A 328 11.48 -19.27 -8.76
N ARG A 329 10.91 -18.05 -8.85
CA ARG A 329 9.54 -17.74 -8.42
C ARG A 329 8.52 -18.56 -9.18
N ALA A 330 8.65 -18.65 -10.50
CA ALA A 330 7.70 -19.34 -11.37
C ALA A 330 7.62 -20.85 -11.08
N ARG A 331 8.74 -21.47 -10.70
CA ARG A 331 8.78 -22.90 -10.31
C ARG A 331 8.52 -23.13 -8.83
N GLY A 332 8.58 -22.09 -8.00
CA GLY A 332 8.58 -22.24 -6.54
C GLY A 332 9.75 -23.12 -6.09
N SER A 333 10.95 -22.88 -6.61
CA SER A 333 12.12 -23.72 -6.31
C SER A 333 13.38 -22.91 -6.06
N LEU A 334 14.23 -23.43 -5.17
CA LEU A 334 15.58 -22.96 -4.94
C LEU A 334 16.51 -23.74 -5.87
N VAL A 335 16.97 -23.06 -6.91
CA VAL A 335 17.95 -23.57 -7.87
C VAL A 335 19.35 -23.28 -7.33
N VAL A 336 20.04 -24.33 -6.92
CA VAL A 336 21.46 -24.26 -6.58
C VAL A 336 22.25 -24.56 -7.84
N SER A 337 22.98 -23.57 -8.36
CA SER A 337 23.76 -23.70 -9.59
C SER A 337 25.24 -23.75 -9.30
N ARG A 338 25.93 -24.76 -9.84
CA ARG A 338 27.34 -24.97 -9.57
C ARG A 338 28.07 -25.74 -10.66
N LEU A 339 29.18 -25.19 -11.16
CA LEU A 339 30.06 -25.84 -12.15
C LEU A 339 29.30 -26.44 -13.37
N GLY A 340 28.12 -25.91 -13.70
CA GLY A 340 27.24 -26.43 -14.75
C GLY A 340 26.17 -27.42 -14.29
N GLU A 341 26.25 -27.98 -13.07
CA GLU A 341 25.19 -28.79 -12.48
C GLU A 341 24.16 -27.91 -11.75
N LYS A 342 22.88 -28.20 -11.96
CA LYS A 342 21.75 -27.54 -11.30
C LYS A 342 21.06 -28.55 -10.39
N THR A 343 20.91 -28.19 -9.12
CA THR A 343 20.05 -28.92 -8.19
C THR A 343 18.85 -28.03 -7.88
N GLU A 344 17.66 -28.50 -8.20
CA GLU A 344 16.42 -27.81 -7.86
C GLU A 344 15.87 -28.38 -6.56
N LEU A 345 15.57 -27.49 -5.62
CA LEU A 345 14.96 -27.82 -4.35
C LEU A 345 13.58 -27.18 -4.30
N PRO A 346 12.48 -27.94 -4.20
CA PRO A 346 11.15 -27.35 -4.14
C PRO A 346 11.04 -26.50 -2.87
N LEU A 347 10.70 -25.22 -3.04
CA LEU A 347 10.32 -24.36 -1.94
C LEU A 347 8.87 -24.65 -1.58
N ARG A 348 8.58 -24.67 -0.29
CA ARG A 348 7.25 -24.95 0.22
C ARG A 348 6.71 -23.75 0.96
N GLU A 349 5.41 -23.56 0.78
CA GLU A 349 4.63 -22.53 1.43
C GLU A 349 4.79 -22.60 2.96
N GLY A 350 5.23 -21.48 3.55
CA GLY A 350 5.41 -21.29 4.98
C GLY A 350 6.55 -22.06 5.62
N ILE A 351 7.52 -22.51 4.82
CA ILE A 351 8.70 -23.25 5.31
C ILE A 351 9.96 -22.39 5.09
N PRO A 352 10.58 -21.87 6.16
CA PRO A 352 11.83 -21.14 6.05
C PRO A 352 12.96 -22.06 5.59
N HIS A 353 13.68 -21.64 4.55
CA HIS A 353 14.87 -22.28 4.01
C HIS A 353 16.10 -21.41 4.34
N ARG A 354 16.82 -21.76 5.40
CA ARG A 354 18.09 -21.15 5.80
C ARG A 354 19.21 -21.68 4.93
N ILE A 355 20.13 -20.84 4.50
CA ILE A 355 21.25 -21.18 3.62
C ILE A 355 22.55 -21.01 4.39
N GLN A 356 23.39 -22.04 4.37
CA GLN A 356 24.72 -22.03 5.00
C GLN A 356 25.77 -22.50 4.01
N SER A 357 26.97 -21.93 4.05
CA SER A 357 28.10 -22.39 3.23
C SER A 357 28.81 -23.58 3.85
N GLY A 358 29.29 -24.50 3.01
CA GLY A 358 30.19 -25.59 3.39
C GLY A 358 29.49 -26.93 3.63
N ILE A 359 30.28 -27.92 4.04
CA ILE A 359 29.78 -29.22 4.47
C ILE A 359 29.31 -29.07 5.92
N PRO A 360 28.12 -29.58 6.28
CA PRO A 360 27.69 -29.61 7.67
C PRO A 360 28.70 -30.36 8.56
N VAL A 361 29.07 -29.79 9.72
CA VAL A 361 30.05 -30.39 10.63
C VAL A 361 29.37 -31.40 11.55
N MET A 362 29.90 -32.63 11.59
CA MET A 362 29.16 -33.84 11.99
C MET A 362 28.77 -34.01 13.47
N PRO A 363 29.45 -33.47 14.50
CA PRO A 363 28.94 -33.57 15.88
C PRO A 363 27.73 -32.67 16.10
N ASP A 364 27.85 -31.39 15.74
CA ASP A 364 26.82 -30.37 15.97
C ASP A 364 25.56 -30.69 15.16
N LEU A 365 25.73 -31.17 13.91
CA LEU A 365 24.59 -31.54 13.08
C LEU A 365 23.82 -32.74 13.61
N LEU A 366 24.52 -33.72 14.19
CA LEU A 366 23.87 -34.90 14.73
C LEU A 366 23.02 -34.52 15.93
N GLU A 367 23.53 -33.61 16.76
CA GLU A 367 22.80 -33.10 17.90
C GLU A 367 21.61 -32.23 17.45
N GLU A 368 21.77 -31.33 16.48
CA GLU A 368 20.68 -30.51 15.94
C GLU A 368 19.62 -31.36 15.20
N ALA A 369 20.07 -32.31 14.36
CA ALA A 369 19.22 -33.14 13.52
C ALA A 369 18.51 -34.27 14.27
N LEU A 370 19.13 -34.80 15.32
CA LEU A 370 18.63 -35.94 16.11
C LEU A 370 18.36 -35.56 17.57
N SER A 371 18.28 -34.26 17.88
CA SER A 371 17.92 -33.73 19.20
C SER A 371 16.63 -34.42 19.69
N PHE A 372 16.83 -35.27 20.71
CA PHE A 372 15.90 -36.32 21.13
C PHE A 372 14.98 -35.86 22.27
N SER A 373 15.46 -34.90 23.07
CA SER A 373 14.89 -34.60 24.38
C SER A 373 13.51 -33.94 24.30
N SER A 374 13.26 -33.06 23.33
CA SER A 374 11.95 -32.39 23.23
C SER A 374 10.87 -33.24 22.58
N PHE A 375 11.23 -34.15 21.67
CA PHE A 375 10.24 -34.83 20.81
C PHE A 375 9.85 -36.22 21.30
N ALA A 376 10.69 -36.92 22.03
CA ALA A 376 10.35 -38.24 22.57
C ALA A 376 9.09 -38.20 23.47
N GLU A 377 8.84 -37.05 24.11
CA GLU A 377 7.68 -36.79 24.98
C GLU A 377 6.45 -36.26 24.22
N SER A 378 6.61 -35.81 22.98
CA SER A 378 5.57 -35.09 22.21
C SER A 378 4.41 -35.97 21.71
N GLY A 379 4.52 -37.31 21.82
CA GLY A 379 3.56 -38.27 21.29
C GLY A 379 3.48 -38.33 19.76
N LEU A 380 4.39 -37.66 19.04
CA LEU A 380 4.47 -37.66 17.57
C LEU A 380 5.21 -38.88 17.00
N MET A 381 5.79 -39.71 17.86
CA MET A 381 6.43 -40.96 17.50
C MET A 381 5.82 -42.12 18.27
N THR A 382 5.69 -43.26 17.61
CA THR A 382 5.45 -44.55 18.22
C THR A 382 6.66 -45.04 19.00
N GLU A 383 6.47 -46.01 19.90
CA GLU A 383 7.58 -46.63 20.62
C GLU A 383 8.61 -47.26 19.68
N SER A 384 8.16 -47.90 18.61
CA SER A 384 9.04 -48.46 17.57
C SER A 384 9.86 -47.38 16.86
N GLU A 385 9.28 -46.23 16.54
CA GLU A 385 10.00 -45.12 15.90
C GLU A 385 11.03 -44.50 16.86
N ARG A 386 10.67 -44.36 18.16
CA ARG A 386 11.62 -43.92 19.20
C ARG A 386 12.80 -44.88 19.32
N GLN A 387 12.54 -46.18 19.33
CA GLN A 387 13.59 -47.20 19.36
C GLN A 387 14.45 -47.16 18.09
N GLY A 388 13.85 -47.04 16.91
CA GLY A 388 14.58 -46.89 15.65
C GLY A 388 15.47 -45.65 15.63
N LEU A 389 15.00 -44.53 16.17
CA LEU A 389 15.79 -43.30 16.29
C LEU A 389 16.94 -43.43 17.28
N ALA A 390 16.73 -44.13 18.41
CA ALA A 390 17.78 -44.41 19.39
C ALA A 390 18.90 -45.28 18.76
N LEU A 391 18.53 -46.32 18.00
CA LEU A 391 19.47 -47.17 17.27
C LEU A 391 20.25 -46.38 16.19
N LEU A 392 19.60 -45.42 15.52
CA LEU A 392 20.28 -44.53 14.56
C LEU A 392 21.35 -43.70 15.25
N ARG A 393 21.03 -43.09 16.39
CA ARG A 393 21.98 -42.30 17.17
C ARG A 393 23.16 -43.16 17.61
N GLU A 394 22.90 -44.34 18.18
CA GLU A 394 23.97 -45.27 18.56
C GLU A 394 24.86 -45.61 17.36
N ALA A 395 24.27 -45.87 16.19
CA ALA A 395 25.03 -46.17 14.98
C ALA A 395 25.93 -45.00 14.54
N PHE A 396 25.49 -43.75 14.70
CA PHE A 396 26.29 -42.56 14.42
C PHE A 396 27.39 -42.32 15.47
N ASP A 397 27.10 -42.52 16.75
CA ASP A 397 28.05 -42.33 17.87
C ASP A 397 29.26 -43.28 17.76
N VAL A 398 29.05 -44.46 17.15
CA VAL A 398 30.11 -45.45 16.92
C VAL A 398 30.70 -45.38 15.50
N VAL A 399 30.35 -44.37 14.69
CA VAL A 399 30.98 -44.18 13.38
C VAL A 399 32.48 -43.93 13.57
N GLY A 400 33.28 -44.78 12.95
CA GLY A 400 34.73 -44.81 13.12
C GLY A 400 35.26 -45.96 13.98
N LYS A 401 34.36 -46.73 14.60
CA LYS A 401 34.67 -47.98 15.31
C LYS A 401 34.03 -49.17 14.56
N PRO A 402 34.74 -49.81 13.61
CA PRO A 402 34.12 -50.76 12.67
C PRO A 402 33.38 -51.94 13.32
N ALA A 403 33.87 -52.44 14.45
CA ALA A 403 33.25 -53.55 15.18
C ALA A 403 31.94 -53.14 15.87
N GLU A 404 31.93 -51.99 16.55
CA GLU A 404 30.75 -51.42 17.20
C GLU A 404 29.71 -51.02 16.15
N PHE A 405 30.13 -50.35 15.08
CA PHE A 405 29.26 -49.98 13.96
C PHE A 405 28.60 -51.19 13.31
N LYS A 406 29.33 -52.29 13.07
CA LYS A 406 28.77 -53.51 12.48
C LYS A 406 27.66 -54.11 13.36
N ARG A 407 27.79 -54.01 14.68
CA ARG A 407 26.77 -54.48 15.63
C ARG A 407 25.54 -53.59 15.60
N ALA A 408 25.69 -52.28 15.80
CA ALA A 408 24.58 -51.32 15.78
C ALA A 408 23.84 -51.35 14.43
N PHE A 409 24.57 -51.44 13.32
CA PHE A 409 24.00 -51.54 11.97
C PHE A 409 23.22 -52.84 11.72
N ALA A 410 23.56 -53.95 12.38
CA ALA A 410 22.82 -55.21 12.21
C ALA A 410 21.42 -55.16 12.87
N GLU A 411 21.24 -54.33 13.89
CA GLU A 411 19.99 -54.17 14.64
C GLU A 411 19.05 -53.14 13.99
N LEU A 412 19.61 -52.17 13.25
CA LEU A 412 18.90 -51.09 12.55
C LEU A 412 17.76 -51.56 11.62
N PRO A 413 17.93 -52.54 10.72
CA PRO A 413 16.87 -52.95 9.79
C PRO A 413 15.60 -53.48 10.47
N ALA A 414 15.75 -54.11 11.65
CA ALA A 414 14.62 -54.60 12.43
C ALA A 414 13.91 -53.48 13.20
N GLY A 415 14.67 -52.45 13.63
CA GLY A 415 14.13 -51.26 14.29
C GLY A 415 13.53 -50.22 13.33
N LEU A 416 14.01 -50.16 12.09
CA LEU A 416 13.50 -49.32 11.00
C LEU A 416 12.32 -50.01 10.28
N MET A 417 11.29 -50.40 11.03
CA MET A 417 10.01 -50.85 10.45
C MET A 417 9.48 -49.80 9.46
N SER A 418 8.73 -50.23 8.44
CA SER A 418 8.15 -49.30 7.46
C SER A 418 7.44 -48.18 8.21
N PRO A 419 7.80 -46.90 7.93
CA PRO A 419 7.19 -45.78 8.61
C PRO A 419 5.67 -45.92 8.49
N ARG A 420 4.95 -45.58 9.55
CA ARG A 420 3.49 -45.46 9.43
C ARG A 420 3.24 -44.53 8.26
N ASN A 421 2.23 -44.85 7.45
CA ASN A 421 1.71 -43.92 6.47
C ASN A 421 0.85 -42.85 7.18
N ASP A 422 1.38 -42.31 8.27
CA ASP A 422 0.81 -41.27 9.10
C ASP A 422 1.52 -39.97 8.70
N PRO A 423 0.82 -39.04 8.05
CA PRO A 423 1.43 -37.78 7.59
C PRO A 423 1.89 -36.88 8.76
N GLN A 424 1.51 -37.20 10.00
CA GLN A 424 1.95 -36.50 11.22
C GLN A 424 3.21 -37.11 11.86
N SER A 425 3.70 -38.27 11.39
CA SER A 425 4.93 -38.86 11.94
C SER A 425 6.15 -38.02 11.57
N LEU A 426 6.97 -37.68 12.56
CA LEU A 426 8.25 -37.02 12.34
C LEU A 426 9.36 -37.99 11.90
N PHE A 427 9.17 -39.29 12.09
CA PHE A 427 10.21 -40.29 11.86
C PHE A 427 10.81 -40.26 10.45
N PRO A 428 10.03 -40.11 9.36
CA PRO A 428 10.59 -40.03 8.01
C PRO A 428 11.55 -38.84 7.81
N PHE A 429 11.35 -37.74 8.54
CA PHE A 429 12.26 -36.60 8.51
C PHE A 429 13.60 -36.91 9.14
N TYR A 430 13.59 -37.57 10.30
CA TYR A 430 14.82 -38.01 10.95
C TYR A 430 15.59 -39.00 10.10
N LEU A 431 14.91 -39.90 9.37
CA LEU A 431 15.56 -40.79 8.40
C LEU A 431 16.19 -40.01 7.24
N LYS A 432 15.50 -39.01 6.71
CA LYS A 432 16.03 -38.16 5.63
C LYS A 432 17.22 -37.33 6.10
N ASN A 433 17.15 -36.75 7.30
CA ASN A 433 18.27 -36.05 7.93
C ASN A 433 19.46 -36.98 8.15
N ALA A 434 19.24 -38.17 8.70
CA ALA A 434 20.28 -39.17 8.90
C ALA A 434 20.92 -39.57 7.56
N ALA A 435 20.13 -39.78 6.51
CA ALA A 435 20.65 -40.13 5.19
C ALA A 435 21.56 -39.02 4.63
N MET A 436 21.13 -37.77 4.84
CA MET A 436 21.85 -36.57 4.44
C MET A 436 23.16 -36.41 5.25
N VAL A 437 23.11 -36.55 6.58
CA VAL A 437 24.29 -36.53 7.47
C VAL A 437 25.30 -37.59 7.06
N ALA A 438 24.84 -38.81 6.76
CA ALA A 438 25.71 -39.87 6.23
C ALA A 438 26.34 -39.47 4.88
N GLY A 439 25.55 -38.87 3.98
CA GLY A 439 26.06 -38.32 2.71
C GLY A 439 27.16 -37.28 2.91
N ALA A 440 26.96 -36.33 3.82
CA ALA A 440 27.96 -35.32 4.17
C ALA A 440 29.25 -35.94 4.73
N GLY A 441 29.13 -36.97 5.58
CA GLY A 441 30.27 -37.74 6.09
C GLY A 441 31.10 -38.44 5.01
N ILE A 442 30.43 -38.94 3.95
CA ILE A 442 31.11 -39.51 2.77
C ILE A 442 31.92 -38.42 2.07
N ASP A 443 31.31 -37.26 1.83
CA ASP A 443 31.89 -36.17 1.04
C ASP A 443 33.01 -35.42 1.79
N SER A 444 32.97 -35.40 3.13
CA SER A 444 34.07 -34.93 3.98
C SER A 444 35.26 -35.91 4.06
N GLY A 445 35.11 -37.13 3.53
CA GLY A 445 36.18 -38.14 3.50
C GLY A 445 36.43 -38.85 4.84
N THR A 446 35.59 -38.62 5.85
CA THR A 446 35.70 -39.22 7.18
C THR A 446 34.94 -40.54 7.21
N HIS A 447 35.57 -41.66 7.60
CA HIS A 447 34.91 -42.96 7.77
C HIS A 447 33.99 -43.41 6.60
N VAL A 448 34.39 -43.10 5.37
CA VAL A 448 33.60 -43.25 4.12
C VAL A 448 32.88 -44.59 4.00
N ALA A 449 33.52 -45.71 4.37
CA ALA A 449 32.92 -47.03 4.25
C ALA A 449 31.72 -47.25 5.18
N SER A 450 31.76 -46.70 6.40
CA SER A 450 30.65 -46.79 7.36
C SER A 450 29.49 -45.90 6.93
N TYR A 451 29.76 -44.65 6.57
CA TYR A 451 28.71 -43.74 6.11
C TYR A 451 28.07 -44.17 4.80
N ARG A 452 28.82 -44.78 3.87
CA ARG A 452 28.23 -45.32 2.63
C ARG A 452 27.18 -46.39 2.92
N LYS A 453 27.50 -47.36 3.78
CA LYS A 453 26.55 -48.39 4.19
C LYS A 453 25.32 -47.81 4.90
N LEU A 454 25.53 -46.81 5.78
CA LEU A 454 24.44 -46.13 6.47
C LEU A 454 23.54 -45.37 5.48
N SER A 455 24.13 -44.63 4.54
CA SER A 455 23.42 -43.86 3.53
C SER A 455 22.62 -44.77 2.60
N GLU A 456 23.18 -45.90 2.14
CA GLU A 456 22.46 -46.89 1.31
C GLU A 456 21.20 -47.40 2.02
N LEU A 457 21.33 -47.85 3.28
CA LEU A 457 20.20 -48.34 4.08
C LEU A 457 19.14 -47.24 4.30
N LEU A 458 19.57 -46.02 4.63
CA LEU A 458 18.67 -44.91 4.92
C LEU A 458 17.95 -44.37 3.67
N ASN A 459 18.62 -44.35 2.52
CA ASN A 459 18.00 -43.93 1.25
C ASN A 459 16.93 -44.94 0.81
N GLU A 460 17.19 -46.25 0.96
CA GLU A 460 16.19 -47.29 0.68
C GLU A 460 14.92 -47.05 1.51
N ARG A 461 15.07 -46.74 2.80
CA ARG A 461 13.95 -46.56 3.74
C ARG A 461 13.26 -45.20 3.63
N SER A 462 13.99 -44.14 3.31
CA SER A 462 13.44 -42.78 3.20
C SER A 462 12.75 -42.50 1.86
N SER A 463 13.05 -43.27 0.80
CA SER A 463 12.41 -43.12 -0.51
C SER A 463 10.88 -43.32 -0.50
N VAL A 464 10.35 -43.96 0.54
CA VAL A 464 8.92 -44.25 0.72
C VAL A 464 8.22 -43.20 1.62
N ALA A 465 8.97 -42.22 2.14
CA ALA A 465 8.45 -41.24 3.08
C ALA A 465 7.33 -40.39 2.44
N PRO A 466 6.12 -40.34 3.03
CA PRO A 466 5.08 -39.45 2.57
C PRO A 466 5.55 -38.00 2.70
N GLU A 467 5.06 -37.13 1.82
CA GLU A 467 5.26 -35.71 2.03
C GLU A 467 4.64 -35.31 3.36
N PRO A 468 5.36 -34.50 4.16
CA PRO A 468 4.86 -34.13 5.45
C PRO A 468 3.64 -33.23 5.38
N ALA A 469 2.77 -33.40 6.37
CA ALA A 469 1.59 -32.58 6.51
C ALA A 469 2.00 -31.10 6.70
N PRO A 470 1.35 -30.14 6.02
CA PRO A 470 1.66 -28.71 6.12
C PRO A 470 1.43 -28.13 7.53
N GLU A 471 0.78 -28.86 8.44
CA GLU A 471 0.61 -28.51 9.85
C GLU A 471 1.88 -28.76 10.67
N LEU A 472 2.77 -29.65 10.23
CA LEU A 472 4.07 -29.86 10.87
C LEU A 472 4.97 -28.67 10.54
N ARG A 473 5.17 -27.78 11.51
CA ARG A 473 6.11 -26.66 11.35
C ARG A 473 7.53 -27.17 11.47
N TYR A 474 8.32 -26.87 10.45
CA TYR A 474 9.75 -27.12 10.41
C TYR A 474 10.44 -26.04 9.58
N SER A 475 11.74 -25.90 9.76
CA SER A 475 12.61 -25.14 8.85
C SER A 475 13.51 -26.11 8.09
N VAL A 476 14.11 -25.63 7.01
CA VAL A 476 15.09 -26.37 6.23
C VAL A 476 16.40 -25.59 6.26
N THR A 477 17.49 -26.21 6.68
CA THR A 477 18.84 -25.64 6.50
C THR A 477 19.49 -26.31 5.29
N VAL A 478 19.75 -25.51 4.26
CA VAL A 478 20.42 -25.88 3.02
C VAL A 478 21.89 -25.55 3.15
N TYR A 479 22.72 -26.58 3.33
CA TYR A 479 24.17 -26.47 3.31
C TYR A 479 24.67 -26.55 1.86
N LEU A 480 25.37 -25.51 1.43
CA LEU A 480 25.95 -25.38 0.11
C LEU A 480 27.45 -25.71 0.20
N ASP A 481 27.79 -26.99 0.05
CA ASP A 481 29.17 -27.38 -0.24
C ASP A 481 29.42 -27.15 -1.73
N PRO A 482 30.69 -26.97 -2.12
CA PRO A 482 31.13 -27.36 -3.42
C PRO A 482 30.43 -28.62 -3.94
N LYS A 483 30.77 -29.84 -3.60
CA LYS A 483 30.32 -31.02 -4.36
C LYS A 483 28.80 -31.23 -4.40
N ARG A 484 28.05 -30.78 -3.39
CA ARG A 484 26.63 -31.12 -3.23
C ARG A 484 25.88 -30.13 -2.31
N ALA A 485 24.57 -30.01 -2.49
CA ALA A 485 23.68 -29.38 -1.51
C ALA A 485 23.10 -30.40 -0.53
N TYR A 486 23.06 -30.06 0.77
CA TYR A 486 22.47 -30.90 1.82
C TYR A 486 21.31 -30.18 2.49
N ASN A 487 20.15 -30.83 2.57
CA ASN A 487 18.93 -30.24 3.12
C ASN A 487 18.56 -30.87 4.45
N LEU A 488 18.85 -30.17 5.53
CA LEU A 488 18.55 -30.60 6.87
C LEU A 488 17.18 -30.06 7.29
N ILE A 489 16.23 -30.94 7.61
CA ILE A 489 14.91 -30.53 8.07
C ILE A 489 14.91 -30.44 9.59
N ILE A 490 14.56 -29.30 10.15
CA ILE A 490 14.60 -29.04 11.59
C ILE A 490 13.16 -28.83 12.07
N PRO A 491 12.54 -29.83 12.73
CA PRO A 491 11.21 -29.67 13.31
C PRO A 491 11.20 -28.55 14.36
N HIS A 492 10.08 -27.83 14.47
CA HIS A 492 9.94 -26.80 15.49
C HIS A 492 10.02 -27.42 16.90
N PRO A 493 10.81 -26.88 17.84
CA PRO A 493 11.05 -27.50 19.15
C PRO A 493 9.79 -27.69 20.00
N ALA A 494 8.79 -26.83 19.81
CA ALA A 494 7.49 -26.90 20.49
C ALA A 494 6.46 -27.81 19.79
N LEU A 495 6.85 -28.63 18.81
CA LEU A 495 5.91 -29.48 18.08
C LEU A 495 5.43 -30.65 18.96
N SER A 496 4.11 -30.79 19.05
CA SER A 496 3.38 -31.81 19.80
C SER A 496 2.00 -31.96 19.16
N ARG A 497 1.25 -33.02 19.49
CA ARG A 497 -0.14 -33.17 18.99
C ARG A 497 -1.04 -32.00 19.37
N THR A 498 -0.87 -31.51 20.61
CA THR A 498 -1.62 -30.36 21.12
C THR A 498 -1.26 -29.09 20.36
N SER A 499 0.04 -28.83 20.15
CA SER A 499 0.45 -27.63 19.42
C SER A 499 0.05 -27.68 17.95
N ILE A 500 0.09 -28.82 17.26
CA ILE A 500 -0.44 -28.99 15.89
C ILE A 500 -1.92 -28.59 15.83
N THR A 501 -2.71 -29.03 16.80
CA THR A 501 -4.16 -28.70 16.89
C THR A 501 -4.37 -27.20 17.12
N GLN A 502 -3.61 -26.62 18.05
CA GLN A 502 -3.65 -25.18 18.35
C GLN A 502 -3.23 -24.32 17.15
N THR A 503 -2.19 -24.71 16.43
CA THR A 503 -1.73 -24.06 15.19
C THR A 503 -2.77 -24.14 14.10
N SER A 504 -3.41 -25.30 13.92
CA SER A 504 -4.50 -25.46 12.95
C SER A 504 -5.67 -24.54 13.30
N ALA A 505 -6.01 -24.40 14.59
CA ALA A 505 -7.03 -23.47 15.05
C ALA A 505 -6.61 -22.00 14.84
N ALA A 506 -5.35 -21.64 15.14
CA ALA A 506 -4.81 -20.30 14.92
C ALA A 506 -4.83 -19.93 13.43
N ARG A 507 -4.41 -20.81 12.52
CA ARG A 507 -4.47 -20.60 11.06
C ARG A 507 -5.90 -20.40 10.58
N ARG A 508 -6.85 -21.22 11.04
CA ARG A 508 -8.28 -21.04 10.71
C ARG A 508 -8.79 -19.68 11.18
N ARG A 509 -8.40 -19.26 12.39
CA ARG A 509 -8.76 -17.94 12.93
C ARG A 509 -8.16 -16.80 12.10
N ILE A 510 -6.87 -16.88 11.75
CA ILE A 510 -6.20 -15.87 10.91
C ILE A 510 -6.92 -15.74 9.57
N ARG A 511 -7.24 -16.85 8.90
CA ARG A 511 -7.98 -16.84 7.63
C ARG A 511 -9.40 -16.29 7.76
N ALA A 512 -10.05 -16.47 8.90
CA ALA A 512 -11.42 -16.01 9.11
C ALA A 512 -11.53 -14.49 9.30
N ILE A 513 -10.48 -13.82 9.81
CA ILE A 513 -10.51 -12.38 10.16
C ILE A 513 -10.81 -11.50 8.93
N GLU A 514 -10.23 -11.80 7.76
CA GLU A 514 -10.42 -10.96 6.56
C GLU A 514 -11.75 -11.20 5.83
N HIS A 515 -12.38 -12.36 6.03
CA HIS A 515 -13.62 -12.72 5.33
C HIS A 515 -14.90 -12.43 6.15
N GLN A 516 -14.78 -11.85 7.34
CA GLN A 516 -15.91 -11.76 8.27
C GLN A 516 -17.07 -10.87 7.75
N SER A 517 -16.78 -9.86 6.93
CA SER A 517 -17.73 -8.75 6.66
C SER A 517 -18.27 -8.68 5.23
N GLU A 518 -17.77 -9.51 4.30
CA GLU A 518 -18.10 -9.38 2.86
C GLU A 518 -19.61 -9.51 2.57
N ARG A 519 -20.30 -10.41 3.28
CA ARG A 519 -21.75 -10.59 3.12
C ARG A 519 -22.55 -9.36 3.58
N GLU A 520 -22.09 -8.68 4.62
CA GLU A 520 -22.75 -7.50 5.16
C GLU A 520 -22.60 -6.32 4.18
N PHE A 521 -21.42 -6.14 3.59
CA PHE A 521 -21.16 -5.10 2.59
C PHE A 521 -21.96 -5.29 1.29
N VAL A 522 -22.21 -6.54 0.86
CA VAL A 522 -23.11 -6.81 -0.28
C VAL A 522 -24.54 -6.36 0.01
N SER A 523 -25.04 -6.60 1.23
CA SER A 523 -26.36 -6.15 1.65
C SER A 523 -26.43 -4.62 1.74
N GLU A 524 -25.39 -3.98 2.26
CA GLU A 524 -25.32 -2.52 2.40
C GLU A 524 -25.24 -1.80 1.05
N ARG A 525 -24.46 -2.31 0.08
CA ARG A 525 -24.47 -1.80 -1.29
C ARG A 525 -25.83 -1.96 -1.97
N SER A 526 -26.52 -3.07 -1.71
CA SER A 526 -27.89 -3.27 -2.20
C SER A 526 -28.88 -2.27 -1.56
N ARG A 527 -28.69 -1.91 -0.28
CA ARG A 527 -29.46 -0.88 0.41
C ARG A 527 -29.18 0.51 -0.17
N LEU A 528 -27.92 0.83 -0.45
CA LEU A 528 -27.50 2.08 -1.09
C LEU A 528 -28.13 2.23 -2.48
N ASN A 529 -28.04 1.21 -3.32
CA ASN A 529 -28.60 1.25 -4.68
C ASN A 529 -30.12 1.47 -4.69
N ARG A 530 -30.84 0.92 -3.70
CA ARG A 530 -32.27 1.22 -3.52
C ARG A 530 -32.50 2.69 -3.19
N LEU A 531 -31.72 3.27 -2.28
CA LEU A 531 -31.82 4.70 -1.96
C LEU A 531 -31.53 5.56 -3.20
N ILE A 532 -30.48 5.27 -3.97
CA ILE A 532 -30.15 6.01 -5.19
C ILE A 532 -31.32 5.97 -6.19
N GLY A 533 -31.93 4.80 -6.40
CA GLY A 533 -33.12 4.68 -7.26
C GLY A 533 -34.33 5.49 -6.77
N GLU A 534 -34.50 5.63 -5.45
CA GLU A 534 -35.53 6.52 -4.87
C GLU A 534 -35.22 8.00 -5.13
N LEU A 535 -33.96 8.41 -4.97
CA LEU A 535 -33.50 9.79 -5.24
C LEU A 535 -33.69 10.15 -6.73
N ASP A 536 -33.31 9.25 -7.64
CA ASP A 536 -33.47 9.44 -9.08
C ASP A 536 -34.95 9.58 -9.47
N THR A 537 -35.81 8.75 -8.89
CA THR A 537 -37.25 8.81 -9.13
C THR A 537 -37.84 10.15 -8.69
N GLU A 538 -37.40 10.68 -7.56
CA GLU A 538 -37.90 11.94 -7.03
C GLU A 538 -37.35 13.15 -7.81
N MET A 539 -36.06 13.12 -8.21
CA MET A 539 -35.48 14.11 -9.12
C MET A 539 -36.19 14.11 -10.48
N ALA A 540 -36.50 12.94 -11.04
CA ALA A 540 -37.25 12.81 -12.27
C ALA A 540 -38.69 13.34 -12.14
N ARG A 541 -39.34 13.09 -10.99
CA ARG A 541 -40.68 13.62 -10.70
C ARG A 541 -40.71 15.15 -10.66
N ARG A 542 -39.66 15.79 -10.15
CA ARG A 542 -39.53 17.26 -10.13
C ARG A 542 -39.22 17.86 -11.49
N LYS A 543 -38.43 17.17 -12.31
CA LYS A 543 -38.13 17.61 -13.69
C LYS A 543 -39.33 17.49 -14.62
N ARG A 544 -40.37 16.72 -14.27
CA ARG A 544 -41.61 16.73 -15.05
C ARG A 544 -42.22 18.13 -14.95
N PRO A 545 -42.38 18.85 -16.07
CA PRO A 545 -42.96 20.18 -16.06
C PRO A 545 -44.31 20.08 -15.35
N LYS A 546 -44.51 20.92 -14.34
CA LYS A 546 -45.81 21.05 -13.68
C LYS A 546 -46.81 21.24 -14.82
N PRO A 547 -47.80 20.35 -15.02
CA PRO A 547 -48.70 20.45 -16.15
C PRO A 547 -49.23 21.87 -16.14
N GLU A 548 -48.96 22.61 -17.22
CA GLU A 548 -49.47 23.98 -17.37
C GLU A 548 -50.94 23.92 -16.96
N PRO A 549 -51.39 24.79 -16.03
CA PRO A 549 -52.80 24.83 -15.69
C PRO A 549 -53.51 25.07 -17.01
N GLN A 550 -54.12 24.01 -17.55
CA GLN A 550 -54.89 24.07 -18.78
C GLN A 550 -55.81 25.25 -18.57
N ALA A 551 -55.59 26.31 -19.35
CA ALA A 551 -56.33 27.56 -19.22
C ALA A 551 -57.78 27.14 -19.07
N ALA A 552 -58.32 27.29 -17.86
CA ALA A 552 -59.71 27.04 -17.61
C ALA A 552 -60.38 27.94 -18.62
N THR A 553 -60.96 27.34 -19.66
CA THR A 553 -61.69 28.07 -20.67
C THR A 553 -62.86 28.64 -19.90
N GLU A 554 -62.71 29.86 -19.40
CA GLU A 554 -63.81 30.64 -18.88
C GLU A 554 -64.73 30.82 -20.09
N VAL A 555 -65.65 29.87 -20.25
CA VAL A 555 -66.79 30.01 -21.14
C VAL A 555 -67.54 31.21 -20.56
N SER A 556 -67.33 32.37 -21.16
CA SER A 556 -68.04 33.60 -20.85
C SER A 556 -69.54 33.32 -21.01
N THR A 557 -70.23 33.09 -19.89
CA THR A 557 -71.69 32.90 -19.83
C THR A 557 -72.45 34.22 -19.90
N LYS A 558 -71.80 35.30 -20.35
CA LYS A 558 -72.43 36.61 -20.48
C LYS A 558 -73.37 36.59 -21.69
N GLY A 559 -74.64 36.26 -21.43
CA GLY A 559 -75.74 36.28 -22.41
C GLY A 559 -76.61 35.02 -22.42
N MET A 560 -76.22 33.94 -21.75
CA MET A 560 -77.03 32.72 -21.69
C MET A 560 -78.18 32.86 -20.70
N THR A 561 -79.39 32.52 -21.16
CA THR A 561 -80.57 32.39 -20.31
C THR A 561 -80.38 31.25 -19.29
N LEU A 562 -81.07 31.31 -18.15
CA LEU A 562 -81.03 30.26 -17.11
C LEU A 562 -81.32 28.85 -17.66
N ARG A 563 -82.07 28.75 -18.76
CA ARG A 563 -82.38 27.48 -19.43
C ARG A 563 -81.21 26.94 -20.26
N GLU A 564 -80.42 27.81 -20.87
CA GLU A 564 -79.22 27.44 -21.63
C GLU A 564 -78.06 27.04 -20.70
N GLN A 565 -77.94 27.70 -19.55
CA GLN A 565 -76.97 27.29 -18.52
C GLN A 565 -77.31 25.92 -17.92
N ALA A 566 -78.60 25.62 -17.74
CA ALA A 566 -79.05 24.30 -17.27
C ALA A 566 -78.79 23.20 -18.33
N ALA A 567 -79.02 23.50 -19.61
CA ALA A 567 -78.74 22.57 -20.71
C ALA A 567 -77.23 22.32 -20.89
N ALA A 568 -76.39 23.36 -20.79
CA ALA A 568 -74.94 23.23 -20.86
C ALA A 568 -74.37 22.40 -19.69
N ARG A 569 -74.93 22.55 -18.48
CA ARG A 569 -74.55 21.73 -17.32
C ARG A 569 -75.01 20.28 -17.43
N ALA A 570 -76.17 20.02 -18.05
CA ALA A 570 -76.62 18.64 -18.32
C ALA A 570 -75.71 17.96 -19.36
N ALA A 571 -75.40 18.63 -20.47
CA ALA A 571 -74.52 18.09 -21.52
C ALA A 571 -73.06 17.88 -21.06
N ALA A 572 -72.56 18.72 -20.15
CA ALA A 572 -71.24 18.52 -19.55
C ALA A 572 -71.20 17.32 -18.59
N ARG A 573 -72.33 16.99 -17.95
CA ARG A 573 -72.46 15.85 -17.04
C ARG A 573 -72.50 14.53 -17.81
N ASP A 574 -73.20 14.49 -18.94
CA ASP A 574 -73.24 13.29 -19.81
C ASP A 574 -71.87 12.98 -20.43
N LYS A 575 -71.09 14.00 -20.81
CA LYS A 575 -69.69 13.81 -21.30
C LYS A 575 -68.71 13.34 -20.22
N ALA A 576 -68.95 13.68 -18.95
CA ALA A 576 -68.11 13.23 -17.84
C ALA A 576 -68.37 11.76 -17.47
N ASP A 577 -69.57 11.25 -17.73
CA ASP A 577 -69.90 9.83 -17.52
C ASP A 577 -69.48 8.94 -18.70
N GLU A 578 -69.43 9.46 -19.94
CA GLU A 578 -68.81 8.78 -21.09
C GLU A 578 -67.29 8.59 -20.91
N THR A 579 -66.59 9.60 -20.39
CA THR A 579 -65.13 9.52 -20.15
C THR A 579 -64.75 8.62 -18.96
N LYS A 580 -65.64 8.43 -17.99
CA LYS A 580 -65.45 7.41 -16.94
C LYS A 580 -65.74 5.99 -17.43
N SER A 581 -66.61 5.83 -18.43
CA SER A 581 -66.93 4.52 -19.02
C SER A 581 -65.82 4.04 -19.96
N ALA A 582 -65.22 4.94 -20.75
CA ALA A 582 -64.10 4.61 -21.64
C ALA A 582 -62.79 4.24 -20.92
N LYS A 583 -62.61 4.67 -19.66
CA LYS A 583 -61.39 4.35 -18.87
C LYS A 583 -61.46 2.99 -18.15
N LYS A 584 -62.60 2.30 -18.20
CA LYS A 584 -62.79 0.97 -17.58
C LYS A 584 -62.60 -0.19 -18.57
N GLU A 585 -62.29 0.09 -19.84
CA GLU A 585 -62.16 -0.91 -20.92
C GLU A 585 -60.70 -1.19 -21.37
N LEU A 586 -59.71 -0.55 -20.74
CA LEU A 586 -58.28 -0.76 -21.04
C LEU A 586 -57.50 -1.19 -19.79
N GLU A 587 -57.91 -2.30 -19.19
CA GLU A 587 -57.04 -3.12 -18.33
C GLU A 587 -56.84 -4.49 -18.99
N PRO A 588 -55.60 -4.92 -19.31
CA PRO A 588 -55.36 -6.24 -19.84
C PRO A 588 -55.51 -7.28 -18.72
N LYS A 589 -56.52 -8.15 -18.87
CA LYS A 589 -56.70 -9.37 -18.08
C LYS A 589 -55.47 -10.27 -18.22
N GLN A 590 -54.61 -10.32 -17.21
CA GLN A 590 -53.69 -11.45 -17.03
C GLN A 590 -54.49 -12.62 -16.43
N GLN A 591 -54.56 -13.69 -17.20
CA GLN A 591 -55.21 -14.95 -16.84
C GLN A 591 -54.45 -15.64 -15.70
N ALA A 592 -55.18 -15.87 -14.61
CA ALA A 592 -54.91 -16.97 -13.70
C ALA A 592 -55.40 -18.28 -14.34
N GLY A 593 -54.49 -19.23 -14.50
CA GLY A 593 -54.78 -20.63 -14.77
C GLY A 593 -53.96 -21.48 -13.80
N GLY A 594 -54.57 -21.87 -12.69
CA GLY A 594 -53.97 -22.78 -11.72
C GLY A 594 -54.16 -24.25 -12.10
N LYS A 595 -53.38 -25.13 -11.46
CA LYS A 595 -53.88 -26.19 -10.56
C LYS A 595 -52.75 -27.11 -10.11
N ASP A 596 -52.70 -27.28 -8.78
CA ASP A 596 -52.63 -28.54 -8.04
C ASP A 596 -52.23 -29.81 -8.81
N VAL A 597 -51.19 -30.53 -8.34
CA VAL A 597 -51.31 -31.92 -7.86
C VAL A 597 -50.26 -32.19 -6.77
N ARG A 598 -50.73 -32.95 -5.78
CA ARG A 598 -50.16 -33.38 -4.51
C ARG A 598 -49.27 -34.64 -4.67
N LYS A 599 -48.29 -34.76 -3.76
CA LYS A 599 -47.86 -35.97 -2.99
C LYS A 599 -47.03 -37.10 -3.62
N GLU A 600 -46.16 -37.62 -2.72
CA GLU A 600 -45.50 -38.95 -2.66
C GLU A 600 -44.31 -39.17 -3.62
N ALA A 601 -43.21 -39.85 -3.30
CA ALA A 601 -42.60 -40.45 -2.10
C ALA A 601 -41.20 -40.97 -2.52
N ALA A 602 -40.40 -41.44 -1.56
CA ALA A 602 -39.30 -42.44 -1.71
C ALA A 602 -37.98 -41.97 -2.38
N THR A 603 -36.87 -41.86 -1.64
CA THR A 603 -35.82 -42.89 -1.33
C THR A 603 -34.91 -43.35 -2.48
N HIS A 604 -33.63 -43.48 -2.13
CA HIS A 604 -32.47 -44.04 -2.85
C HIS A 604 -31.79 -43.04 -3.82
N GLY A 605 -30.47 -42.83 -3.81
CA GLY A 605 -29.38 -43.71 -3.40
C GLY A 605 -28.64 -44.19 -4.65
N SER A 606 -27.29 -44.10 -4.62
CA SER A 606 -26.32 -44.75 -5.51
C SER A 606 -25.74 -43.94 -6.70
N THR A 607 -24.47 -43.56 -6.52
CA THR A 607 -23.30 -43.98 -7.32
C THR A 607 -23.51 -44.61 -8.70
N ILE A 608 -22.88 -44.04 -9.74
CA ILE A 608 -22.17 -44.64 -10.92
C ILE A 608 -21.27 -43.50 -11.48
N VAL A 609 -19.93 -43.48 -11.47
CA VAL A 609 -18.86 -44.29 -12.12
C VAL A 609 -18.84 -44.23 -13.66
N ASP A 610 -17.78 -43.61 -14.18
CA ASP A 610 -17.13 -43.76 -15.50
C ASP A 610 -17.93 -43.74 -16.81
N SER A 611 -17.48 -42.87 -17.74
CA SER A 611 -16.89 -43.37 -18.98
C SER A 611 -16.22 -42.26 -19.81
N ALA A 612 -15.10 -42.63 -20.40
CA ALA A 612 -14.24 -41.85 -21.29
C ALA A 612 -14.79 -41.69 -22.71
N GLY A 613 -14.20 -40.76 -23.47
CA GLY A 613 -14.32 -40.67 -24.94
C GLY A 613 -13.99 -39.26 -25.45
N VAL A 614 -12.71 -38.91 -25.65
CA VAL A 614 -12.01 -38.90 -26.97
C VAL A 614 -12.73 -38.04 -28.02
N ASN A 615 -12.12 -36.91 -28.39
CA ASN A 615 -12.05 -36.49 -29.80
C ASN A 615 -10.79 -35.65 -30.06
N GLN A 616 -9.95 -36.21 -30.93
CA GLN A 616 -8.84 -35.55 -31.62
C GLN A 616 -9.39 -34.68 -32.74
N ALA A 617 -8.81 -33.50 -32.96
CA ALA A 617 -8.87 -32.82 -34.25
C ALA A 617 -7.46 -32.36 -34.65
N LYS A 618 -6.95 -33.00 -35.70
CA LYS A 618 -5.77 -32.64 -36.48
C LYS A 618 -6.08 -31.42 -37.34
N THR A 619 -5.10 -30.52 -37.49
CA THR A 619 -4.97 -29.71 -38.70
C THR A 619 -3.49 -29.61 -39.07
N ALA A 620 -3.16 -30.08 -40.26
CA ALA A 620 -1.84 -30.01 -40.90
C ALA A 620 -2.03 -29.55 -42.36
N LEU A 621 -1.20 -28.61 -42.79
CA LEU A 621 -0.83 -28.19 -44.17
C LEU A 621 0.30 -27.14 -43.95
N SER A 622 1.61 -27.31 -44.24
CA SER A 622 2.34 -27.71 -45.47
C SER A 622 1.95 -26.82 -46.66
N ASP A 623 2.82 -26.09 -47.38
CA ASP A 623 4.22 -26.35 -47.74
C ASP A 623 4.97 -25.10 -48.29
N LYS A 624 6.30 -25.08 -48.07
CA LYS A 624 7.45 -24.69 -48.95
C LYS A 624 7.49 -23.38 -49.78
N SER A 625 8.63 -22.68 -49.66
CA SER A 625 9.50 -22.37 -50.83
C SER A 625 10.97 -22.10 -50.43
N MET A 626 11.88 -22.59 -51.27
CA MET A 626 13.35 -22.54 -51.18
C MET A 626 13.95 -21.18 -51.60
N ALA A 627 15.16 -20.86 -51.12
CA ALA A 627 16.23 -20.31 -51.97
C ALA A 627 17.63 -20.52 -51.33
N LYS A 628 18.52 -21.12 -52.13
CA LYS A 628 19.98 -21.19 -51.93
C LYS A 628 20.63 -19.90 -52.41
N GLY A 629 21.75 -19.50 -51.80
CA GLY A 629 22.68 -18.51 -52.35
C GLY A 629 24.05 -18.59 -51.68
N SER A 630 25.08 -18.86 -52.49
CA SER A 630 26.49 -19.10 -52.13
C SER A 630 27.40 -17.99 -52.70
N GLY A 631 28.56 -17.75 -52.06
CA GLY A 631 29.70 -16.98 -52.58
C GLY A 631 29.76 -15.56 -51.99
N SER A 632 30.91 -14.92 -51.73
CA SER A 632 32.29 -15.14 -52.15
C SER A 632 33.23 -14.27 -51.30
N GLN A 633 34.51 -14.65 -51.32
CA GLN A 633 35.72 -14.01 -50.78
C GLN A 633 35.88 -12.51 -51.06
N ALA A 634 36.58 -11.79 -50.17
CA ALA A 634 37.61 -10.83 -50.55
C ALA A 634 38.62 -10.60 -49.40
N SER A 635 39.89 -10.90 -49.71
CA SER A 635 41.09 -10.59 -48.95
C SER A 635 41.40 -9.09 -48.94
N GLY A 636 42.10 -8.62 -47.90
CA GLY A 636 42.78 -7.33 -47.87
C GLY A 636 43.88 -7.32 -46.81
N MET A 637 45.12 -7.54 -47.25
CA MET A 637 46.34 -7.72 -46.46
C MET A 637 47.17 -6.41 -46.47
N THR A 638 47.90 -6.16 -45.37
CA THR A 638 49.12 -5.30 -45.23
C THR A 638 48.95 -3.78 -45.42
N VAL A 639 49.55 -2.89 -44.63
CA VAL A 639 51.01 -2.64 -44.55
C VAL A 639 51.42 -2.06 -43.19
N SER A 640 52.50 -2.63 -42.65
CA SER A 640 53.35 -2.12 -41.58
C SER A 640 54.28 -0.99 -42.05
N VAL A 641 54.48 0.05 -41.24
CA VAL A 641 55.74 0.82 -41.23
C VAL A 641 56.13 1.10 -39.78
N GLY A 642 57.23 0.48 -39.36
CA GLY A 642 57.96 0.87 -38.15
C GLY A 642 59.10 1.83 -38.46
N ARG A 643 59.51 2.60 -37.45
CA ARG A 643 60.87 3.13 -37.17
C ARG A 643 60.77 3.88 -35.83
N SER A 644 61.42 3.44 -34.74
CA SER A 644 62.83 3.66 -34.37
C SER A 644 63.22 5.15 -34.46
N SER A 645 63.89 5.82 -33.52
CA SER A 645 64.65 5.45 -32.32
C SER A 645 65.21 6.75 -31.69
N ARG A 646 65.77 6.63 -30.47
CA ARG A 646 66.86 7.47 -29.88
C ARG A 646 66.49 8.86 -29.34
N ARG A 647 66.56 9.02 -28.01
CA ARG A 647 67.71 9.50 -27.19
C ARG A 647 67.83 11.01 -27.16
N SER A 648 67.58 11.61 -25.99
CA SER A 648 68.55 12.50 -25.34
C SER A 648 68.22 12.68 -23.86
N SER A 649 69.30 12.84 -23.10
CA SER A 649 69.50 12.77 -21.67
C SER A 649 69.48 14.14 -20.98
N SER A 650 69.65 14.10 -19.64
CA SER A 650 70.08 15.17 -18.70
C SER A 650 68.92 15.94 -18.02
N SER A 651 68.94 16.31 -16.73
CA SER A 651 69.95 16.18 -15.66
C SER A 651 69.33 16.52 -14.29
N LEU A 652 69.81 15.83 -13.24
CA LEU A 652 70.08 16.24 -11.84
C LEU A 652 69.08 17.06 -10.97
N GLY A 653 68.87 16.55 -9.74
CA GLY A 653 68.84 17.36 -8.51
C GLY A 653 67.79 17.00 -7.44
N GLY A 654 68.11 16.17 -6.44
CA GLY A 654 67.42 16.16 -5.13
C GLY A 654 68.07 17.16 -4.15
N PRO A 655 67.79 17.15 -2.82
CA PRO A 655 66.84 16.34 -2.02
C PRO A 655 65.95 17.16 -1.04
N GLY A 656 64.97 16.51 -0.41
CA GLY A 656 64.12 17.12 0.62
C GLY A 656 63.28 16.12 1.43
N LYS A 657 63.91 15.06 1.96
CA LYS A 657 63.30 14.13 2.92
C LYS A 657 63.83 14.44 4.33
N ALA A 658 63.13 15.31 5.08
CA ALA A 658 63.40 15.51 6.50
C ALA A 658 62.22 16.07 7.32
N ALA A 659 61.16 16.61 6.71
CA ALA A 659 60.10 17.32 7.46
C ALA A 659 58.87 16.47 7.87
N VAL A 660 58.68 15.25 7.33
CA VAL A 660 57.47 14.45 7.62
C VAL A 660 57.66 13.49 8.82
N ALA A 661 58.90 13.26 9.27
CA ALA A 661 59.19 12.43 10.44
C ALA A 661 58.73 13.05 11.79
N ILE A 662 58.50 14.37 11.83
CA ILE A 662 58.07 15.08 13.05
C ILE A 662 56.55 14.93 13.28
N GLY A 663 55.75 14.76 12.22
CA GLY A 663 54.30 14.54 12.34
C GLY A 663 53.93 13.16 12.89
N GLY A 664 54.72 12.12 12.57
CA GLY A 664 54.48 10.76 13.05
C GLY A 664 54.75 10.58 14.55
N LEU A 665 55.71 11.32 15.11
CA LEU A 665 56.07 11.22 16.53
C LEU A 665 54.99 11.84 17.44
N LEU A 666 54.31 12.89 16.96
CA LEU A 666 53.31 13.64 17.73
C LEU A 666 51.96 12.90 17.82
N VAL A 667 51.60 12.16 16.77
CA VAL A 667 50.42 11.26 16.77
C VAL A 667 50.66 10.04 17.67
N LEU A 668 51.89 9.51 17.71
CA LEU A 668 52.26 8.42 18.61
C LEU A 668 52.24 8.84 20.09
N LEU A 669 52.65 10.09 20.39
CA LEU A 669 52.62 10.65 21.74
C LEU A 669 51.18 10.91 22.24
N LEU A 670 50.28 11.32 21.34
CA LEU A 670 48.85 11.48 21.63
C LEU A 670 48.14 10.15 21.87
N LEU A 671 48.52 9.10 21.15
CA LEU A 671 48.03 7.73 21.39
C LEU A 671 48.57 7.15 22.72
N LEU A 672 49.76 7.56 23.17
CA LEU A 672 50.35 7.07 24.42
C LEU A 672 49.72 7.73 25.67
N VAL A 673 49.27 8.98 25.57
CA VAL A 673 48.66 9.73 26.68
C VAL A 673 47.22 9.28 26.97
N PHE A 674 46.49 8.80 25.97
CA PHE A 674 45.08 8.41 26.19
C PHE A 674 44.93 6.96 26.69
N PHE A 675 45.90 6.08 26.42
CA PHE A 675 45.84 4.66 26.79
C PHE A 675 46.31 4.30 28.20
N LEU A 676 46.75 5.26 29.04
CA LEU A 676 47.31 4.96 30.38
C LEU A 676 46.68 5.81 31.52
N ARG A 677 45.40 5.54 31.78
CA ARG A 677 44.68 5.41 33.09
C ARG A 677 45.20 6.06 34.42
N VAL A 678 44.23 6.69 35.14
CA VAL A 678 43.81 6.49 36.59
C VAL A 678 44.55 7.30 37.72
N PRO A 679 43.93 7.74 38.87
CA PRO A 679 42.50 7.90 39.29
C PRO A 679 42.10 9.11 40.23
N LEU A 680 40.80 9.10 40.66
CA LEU A 680 40.11 9.66 41.88
C LEU A 680 39.60 11.13 41.89
N PRO A 681 38.57 11.52 42.69
CA PRO A 681 37.42 10.82 43.30
C PRO A 681 36.03 11.46 42.93
N GLY A 682 34.91 10.88 43.42
CA GLY A 682 33.50 11.24 43.12
C GLY A 682 33.00 12.62 43.60
N PRO A 683 31.70 12.96 43.44
CA PRO A 683 30.59 12.22 44.06
C PRO A 683 29.32 12.05 43.20
N LEU A 684 28.60 10.94 43.37
CA LEU A 684 27.13 10.84 43.18
C LEU A 684 26.63 9.49 43.74
N GLU A 685 26.62 9.39 45.06
CA GLU A 685 25.72 8.52 45.80
C GLU A 685 24.42 9.30 46.04
N ARG A 686 23.32 8.90 45.39
CA ARG A 686 21.92 9.03 45.82
C ARG A 686 21.03 8.45 44.72
N MET A 687 20.59 7.21 44.93
CA MET A 687 19.41 6.50 44.35
C MET A 687 19.72 5.02 44.12
N ALA A 688 20.18 4.32 45.16
CA ALA A 688 20.14 2.86 45.26
C ALA A 688 20.39 2.44 46.72
N ALA A 689 19.51 2.87 47.63
CA ALA A 689 19.50 2.40 49.01
C ALA A 689 18.06 2.35 49.51
N GLY A 690 17.44 1.20 49.32
CA GLY A 690 16.11 0.88 49.82
C GLY A 690 15.77 -0.52 49.37
N LEU A 691 15.92 -1.47 50.30
CA LEU A 691 15.44 -2.87 50.30
C LEU A 691 16.54 -3.93 50.45
N ARG A 692 17.20 -3.92 51.62
CA ARG A 692 17.47 -5.14 52.39
C ARG A 692 17.34 -4.80 53.87
N GLY A 693 16.19 -5.12 54.44
CA GLY A 693 15.96 -5.15 55.88
C GLY A 693 15.39 -6.52 56.21
N ASP A 694 16.22 -7.35 56.85
CA ASP A 694 15.78 -8.60 57.48
C ASP A 694 14.92 -8.26 58.70
N THR A 695 13.67 -8.74 58.72
CA THR A 695 12.91 -9.07 59.94
C THR A 695 11.87 -10.14 59.59
N PRO A 696 11.50 -11.02 60.55
CA PRO A 696 10.91 -12.32 60.27
C PRO A 696 9.43 -12.23 59.90
N VAL A 697 9.07 -12.87 58.79
CA VAL A 697 7.69 -13.03 58.32
C VAL A 697 6.99 -14.06 59.21
N SER A 698 5.92 -13.61 59.86
CA SER A 698 4.88 -14.47 60.40
C SER A 698 4.00 -14.95 59.23
N THR A 699 3.75 -16.24 59.17
CA THR A 699 2.88 -16.90 58.20
C THR A 699 1.42 -16.46 58.34
N PRO A 700 0.72 -16.18 57.23
CA PRO A 700 -0.71 -16.41 57.14
C PRO A 700 -1.02 -17.50 56.11
N SER A 701 -1.87 -18.40 56.59
CA SER A 701 -2.61 -19.50 55.97
C SER A 701 -2.84 -19.42 54.45
N ASP A 702 -2.57 -20.56 53.80
CA ASP A 702 -3.30 -21.09 52.65
C ASP A 702 -4.81 -20.91 52.81
N THR A 703 -5.47 -20.33 51.81
CA THR A 703 -6.65 -20.87 51.09
C THR A 703 -7.09 -19.86 50.02
N ASP A 704 -7.64 -20.39 48.92
CA ASP A 704 -8.32 -19.70 47.81
C ASP A 704 -7.49 -19.35 46.58
N LEU A 705 -7.06 -20.40 45.87
CA LEU A 705 -6.89 -20.34 44.41
C LEU A 705 -8.21 -20.71 43.72
N PRO A 706 -8.70 -19.91 42.75
CA PRO A 706 -9.88 -20.27 41.97
C PRO A 706 -9.58 -21.42 41.01
N ALA A 707 -10.57 -22.31 40.84
CA ALA A 707 -10.49 -23.50 40.01
C ALA A 707 -10.18 -23.18 38.53
N PRO A 708 -9.52 -24.10 37.80
CA PRO A 708 -9.26 -23.95 36.37
C PRO A 708 -10.58 -23.97 35.59
N LEU A 709 -10.73 -23.02 34.66
CA LEU A 709 -11.86 -22.91 33.75
C LEU A 709 -11.89 -24.08 32.75
N ASP A 710 -13.09 -24.62 32.57
CA ASP A 710 -13.45 -25.74 31.70
C ASP A 710 -13.30 -25.36 30.21
N PRO A 711 -12.53 -26.10 29.39
CA PRO A 711 -12.24 -25.72 28.01
C PRO A 711 -13.39 -25.93 27.00
N ASP A 712 -14.57 -26.39 27.42
CA ASP A 712 -15.70 -26.73 26.53
C ASP A 712 -16.89 -25.73 26.57
N ASP A 713 -16.75 -24.54 27.17
CA ASP A 713 -17.83 -23.54 27.21
C ASP A 713 -17.79 -22.58 26.00
N PRO A 714 -18.76 -22.62 25.06
CA PRO A 714 -18.78 -21.72 23.92
C PRO A 714 -19.12 -20.29 24.38
N ALA A 715 -18.13 -19.41 24.31
CA ALA A 715 -18.24 -17.99 24.65
C ALA A 715 -19.46 -17.31 23.97
N VAL A 716 -20.52 -17.11 24.74
CA VAL A 716 -21.60 -16.16 24.42
C VAL A 716 -21.09 -14.77 24.76
N LEU A 717 -20.85 -13.95 23.74
CA LEU A 717 -20.51 -12.54 23.89
C LEU A 717 -21.70 -11.78 24.53
N PRO A 718 -21.47 -10.90 25.52
CA PRO A 718 -22.55 -10.11 26.11
C PRO A 718 -23.03 -9.01 25.15
N ASP A 719 -24.35 -8.86 25.03
CA ASP A 719 -25.03 -7.80 24.29
C ASP A 719 -24.76 -6.43 24.95
N PRO A 720 -24.15 -5.46 24.26
CA PRO A 720 -23.78 -4.16 24.82
C PRO A 720 -24.94 -3.15 24.93
N ARG A 721 -26.21 -3.57 24.85
CA ARG A 721 -27.37 -2.64 24.75
C ARG A 721 -28.22 -2.44 26.00
N ALA A 722 -27.73 -2.73 27.20
CA ALA A 722 -28.49 -2.45 28.42
C ALA A 722 -27.67 -1.70 29.47
N ARG A 723 -28.19 -0.51 29.87
CA ARG A 723 -27.72 0.50 30.86
C ARG A 723 -27.02 1.68 30.17
N ASP A 724 -27.43 2.94 30.29
CA ASP A 724 -28.04 3.67 31.40
C ASP A 724 -29.17 4.62 30.96
N ARG A 725 -30.22 4.72 31.78
CA ARG A 725 -31.19 5.81 31.82
C ARG A 725 -31.19 6.28 33.26
N ASP A 726 -30.65 7.47 33.52
CA ASP A 726 -30.94 8.21 34.74
C ASP A 726 -31.24 9.66 34.40
N ASP A 727 -32.28 10.15 35.09
CA ASP A 727 -32.93 11.44 35.05
C ASP A 727 -31.98 12.61 35.32
N LEU A 728 -32.09 13.69 34.54
CA LEU A 728 -31.91 15.05 35.05
C LEU A 728 -32.85 16.02 34.30
N SER A 729 -33.90 16.43 35.00
CA SER A 729 -34.77 17.56 34.68
C SER A 729 -34.22 18.84 35.32
N LEU A 730 -33.95 19.88 34.55
CA LEU A 730 -33.78 21.25 35.07
C LEU A 730 -34.40 22.28 34.12
N THR A 731 -35.53 22.80 34.60
CA THR A 731 -36.07 24.17 34.59
C THR A 731 -35.72 25.18 33.50
N ASP A 732 -36.81 25.80 33.03
CA ASP A 732 -36.97 27.05 32.30
C ASP A 732 -36.12 28.22 32.80
N ASP A 733 -35.68 29.10 31.88
CA ASP A 733 -35.85 30.55 32.06
C ASP A 733 -35.71 31.33 30.72
N ASP A 734 -36.54 32.37 30.61
CA ASP A 734 -36.78 33.28 29.50
C ASP A 734 -35.58 34.17 29.11
N THR A 735 -35.43 34.54 27.83
CA THR A 735 -35.49 35.95 27.34
C THR A 735 -35.20 36.07 25.84
N ALA A 736 -36.13 36.70 25.11
CA ALA A 736 -35.97 37.19 23.74
C ALA A 736 -35.32 38.59 23.70
N PRO A 737 -34.65 38.96 22.60
CA PRO A 737 -35.10 40.11 21.79
C PRO A 737 -34.89 39.88 20.27
N ALA A 738 -35.90 40.15 19.44
CA ALA A 738 -36.21 41.40 18.74
C ALA A 738 -35.58 41.51 17.34
N ASP A 739 -36.47 41.60 16.35
CA ASP A 739 -36.26 41.65 14.91
C ASP A 739 -35.42 42.86 14.45
N GLY A 740 -34.55 42.62 13.46
CA GLY A 740 -33.90 43.64 12.64
C GLY A 740 -34.01 43.27 11.17
N ASP A 741 -34.82 44.03 10.42
CA ASP A 741 -34.95 43.98 8.97
C ASP A 741 -33.72 44.61 8.30
N ASP A 742 -32.93 43.83 7.57
CA ASP A 742 -31.90 44.34 6.65
C ASP A 742 -32.21 43.93 5.20
N ASP A 743 -32.32 44.97 4.37
CA ASP A 743 -32.62 44.97 2.93
C ASP A 743 -31.34 44.68 2.12
N PRO A 744 -31.26 43.61 1.30
CA PRO A 744 -30.06 43.32 0.52
C PRO A 744 -30.02 44.16 -0.75
N GLY A 745 -29.03 45.06 -0.81
CA GLY A 745 -28.65 45.81 -1.99
C GLY A 745 -28.29 44.89 -3.17
N ILE A 746 -28.80 45.24 -4.34
CA ILE A 746 -28.53 44.59 -5.62
C ILE A 746 -27.11 44.97 -6.06
N GLU A 747 -26.18 44.01 -6.05
CA GLU A 747 -24.90 44.14 -6.74
C GLU A 747 -25.08 43.97 -8.25
N PRO A 748 -24.40 44.78 -9.09
CA PRO A 748 -24.55 44.73 -10.53
C PRO A 748 -23.87 43.48 -11.12
N GLU A 749 -24.62 42.66 -11.86
CA GLU A 749 -24.10 41.54 -12.64
C GLU A 749 -23.00 42.02 -13.61
N LEU A 750 -21.76 41.63 -13.35
CA LEU A 750 -20.63 41.75 -14.29
C LEU A 750 -20.90 40.83 -15.49
N MET A 751 -21.08 41.42 -16.68
CA MET A 751 -21.15 40.65 -17.93
C MET A 751 -19.81 39.96 -18.18
N HIS A 752 -19.79 38.63 -18.15
CA HIS A 752 -18.65 37.81 -18.56
C HIS A 752 -18.36 37.98 -20.06
N ASP A 753 -17.12 38.31 -20.41
CA ASP A 753 -16.62 38.31 -21.78
C ASP A 753 -16.20 36.87 -22.16
N PRO A 754 -16.91 36.21 -23.10
CA PRO A 754 -16.62 34.82 -23.48
C PRO A 754 -15.21 34.64 -24.11
N GLU A 755 -14.58 35.71 -24.59
CA GLU A 755 -13.21 35.66 -25.10
C GLU A 755 -12.19 35.48 -23.96
N SER A 756 -12.47 36.08 -22.79
CA SER A 756 -11.65 35.93 -21.58
C SER A 756 -11.65 34.49 -21.05
N ASP A 757 -12.80 33.82 -21.06
CA ASP A 757 -12.91 32.44 -20.57
C ASP A 757 -12.16 31.44 -21.48
N ALA A 758 -12.18 31.67 -22.79
CA ALA A 758 -11.45 30.85 -23.76
C ALA A 758 -9.92 30.98 -23.59
N VAL A 759 -9.45 32.20 -23.33
CA VAL A 759 -8.03 32.47 -23.04
C VAL A 759 -7.61 31.81 -21.73
N ALA A 760 -8.40 31.96 -20.66
CA ALA A 760 -8.13 31.33 -19.37
C ALA A 760 -8.07 29.80 -19.47
N ALA A 761 -9.01 29.19 -20.20
CA ALA A 761 -9.01 27.76 -20.48
C ALA A 761 -7.76 27.33 -21.28
N GLY A 762 -7.33 28.13 -22.27
CA GLY A 762 -6.11 27.90 -23.04
C GLY A 762 -4.85 27.92 -22.18
N VAL A 763 -4.70 28.94 -21.32
CA VAL A 763 -3.59 29.06 -20.36
C VAL A 763 -3.52 27.84 -19.42
N ALA A 764 -4.67 27.43 -18.87
CA ALA A 764 -4.76 26.28 -17.98
C ALA A 764 -4.42 24.96 -18.71
N SER A 765 -4.96 24.75 -19.90
CA SER A 765 -4.74 23.52 -20.70
C SER A 765 -3.27 23.26 -21.06
N HIS A 766 -2.46 24.32 -21.11
CA HIS A 766 -1.02 24.24 -21.38
C HIS A 766 -0.16 24.28 -20.11
N GLY A 767 -0.75 24.27 -18.91
CA GLY A 767 -0.01 24.24 -17.64
C GLY A 767 0.82 25.51 -17.38
N LEU A 768 0.39 26.65 -17.95
CA LEU A 768 1.09 27.94 -17.93
C LEU A 768 0.85 28.70 -16.62
N THR A 769 1.11 28.05 -15.49
CA THR A 769 0.99 28.64 -14.15
C THR A 769 2.30 29.31 -13.71
N PRO A 770 2.26 30.42 -12.94
CA PRO A 770 3.46 31.03 -12.37
C PRO A 770 4.29 30.03 -11.55
N THR A 771 5.61 30.07 -11.69
CA THR A 771 6.52 29.31 -10.80
C THR A 771 6.84 30.10 -9.54
N ILE A 772 7.35 29.43 -8.50
CA ILE A 772 7.82 30.10 -7.28
C ILE A 772 8.91 31.13 -7.61
N ASN A 773 9.78 30.80 -8.58
CA ASN A 773 10.85 31.71 -9.00
C ASN A 773 10.29 32.96 -9.69
N ASP A 774 9.26 32.82 -10.55
CA ASP A 774 8.57 33.96 -11.15
C ASP A 774 7.97 34.87 -10.07
N ILE A 775 7.28 34.27 -9.08
CA ILE A 775 6.66 35.01 -7.98
C ILE A 775 7.70 35.79 -7.18
N ILE A 776 8.85 35.18 -6.84
CA ILE A 776 9.92 35.85 -6.10
C ILE A 776 10.50 37.02 -6.90
N VAL A 777 10.79 36.82 -8.19
CA VAL A 777 11.35 37.85 -9.07
C VAL A 777 10.41 39.04 -9.17
N TRP A 778 9.12 38.80 -9.40
CA TRP A 778 8.15 39.88 -9.57
C TRP A 778 7.72 40.52 -8.26
N THR A 779 7.67 39.77 -7.15
CA THR A 779 7.46 40.36 -5.82
C THR A 779 8.60 41.34 -5.50
N ASN A 780 9.85 40.97 -5.80
CA ASN A 780 11.00 41.87 -5.59
C ASN A 780 10.97 43.10 -6.51
N ALA A 781 10.56 42.93 -7.77
CA ALA A 781 10.42 44.04 -8.70
C ALA A 781 9.35 45.04 -8.23
N ILE A 782 8.16 44.53 -7.85
CA ILE A 782 7.07 45.36 -7.32
C ILE A 782 7.47 46.04 -6.02
N ALA A 783 8.13 45.32 -5.10
CA ALA A 783 8.62 45.90 -3.85
C ALA A 783 9.58 47.08 -4.13
N ALA A 784 10.61 46.86 -4.96
CA ALA A 784 11.61 47.88 -5.27
C ALA A 784 11.01 49.10 -5.99
N GLN A 785 10.04 48.89 -6.88
CA GLN A 785 9.35 49.97 -7.60
C GLN A 785 8.49 50.86 -6.68
N ASN A 786 8.13 50.36 -5.50
CA ASN A 786 7.25 51.02 -4.54
C ASN A 786 7.96 51.41 -3.23
N ASP A 787 9.29 51.55 -3.26
CA ASP A 787 10.14 51.93 -2.13
C ASP A 787 10.11 50.94 -0.94
N TYR A 788 9.76 49.67 -1.17
CA TYR A 788 9.92 48.57 -0.21
C TYR A 788 11.27 47.87 -0.38
N ARG A 789 11.73 47.20 0.68
CA ARG A 789 12.88 46.30 0.57
C ARG A 789 12.53 45.06 -0.25
N THR A 790 13.53 44.42 -0.85
CA THR A 790 13.36 43.14 -1.57
C THR A 790 13.38 41.95 -0.61
N LEU A 791 12.69 40.86 -0.98
CA LEU A 791 12.74 39.57 -0.31
C LEU A 791 14.19 39.06 -0.27
N GLY A 792 14.66 38.74 0.93
CA GLY A 792 16.04 38.28 1.18
C GLY A 792 16.95 39.35 1.78
N GLN A 793 16.54 40.63 1.77
CA GLN A 793 17.23 41.65 2.57
C GLN A 793 16.91 41.47 4.08
N PRO A 794 17.81 41.88 4.99
CA PRO A 794 17.64 41.64 6.42
C PRO A 794 16.36 42.29 6.97
N LYS A 795 15.68 41.58 7.87
CA LYS A 795 14.46 42.08 8.52
C LYS A 795 14.77 43.11 9.61
N GLY A 796 13.85 44.04 9.83
CA GLY A 796 13.91 45.11 10.84
C GLY A 796 13.95 46.52 10.27
N ASP A 797 13.87 47.53 11.13
CA ASP A 797 13.92 48.95 10.75
C ASP A 797 15.37 49.38 10.45
N ILE A 798 15.86 49.00 9.28
CA ILE A 798 17.22 49.32 8.84
C ILE A 798 17.16 50.60 7.99
N PRO A 799 17.87 51.68 8.39
CA PRO A 799 17.88 52.93 7.64
C PRO A 799 18.30 52.70 6.17
N GLY A 800 17.47 53.20 5.24
CA GLY A 800 17.75 53.18 3.80
C GLY A 800 17.29 51.95 3.03
N LEU A 801 16.65 50.96 3.67
CA LEU A 801 16.16 49.75 3.00
C LEU A 801 14.68 49.78 2.60
N GLY A 802 13.87 50.72 3.10
CA GLY A 802 12.43 50.74 2.87
C GLY A 802 11.65 49.76 3.75
N PRO A 803 10.30 49.82 3.77
CA PRO A 803 9.45 48.96 4.59
C PRO A 803 9.54 47.47 4.21
N ASP A 804 9.14 46.58 5.14
CA ASP A 804 9.10 45.13 4.90
C ASP A 804 8.02 44.78 3.87
N PRO A 805 8.34 44.07 2.75
CA PRO A 805 7.34 43.62 1.79
C PRO A 805 6.35 42.60 2.38
N ASP A 806 6.66 41.98 3.52
CA ASP A 806 5.72 41.13 4.26
C ASP A 806 4.60 41.95 4.94
N TRP A 807 4.77 43.27 5.08
CA TRP A 807 3.85 44.17 5.79
C TRP A 807 3.27 45.25 4.87
N ILE A 808 2.25 44.85 4.11
CA ILE A 808 1.40 45.77 3.33
C ILE A 808 0.06 45.97 4.05
N PHE A 809 -0.51 47.16 3.93
CA PHE A 809 -1.75 47.53 4.62
C PHE A 809 -2.85 47.86 3.62
N PRO A 810 -4.13 47.55 3.93
CA PRO A 810 -5.25 47.96 3.09
C PRO A 810 -5.24 49.46 2.81
N GLY A 811 -5.47 49.83 1.56
CA GLY A 811 -5.39 51.21 1.07
C GLY A 811 -4.01 51.66 0.60
N ASN A 812 -2.95 50.85 0.80
CA ASN A 812 -1.67 51.09 0.11
C ASN A 812 -1.88 50.99 -1.41
N THR A 813 -1.16 51.81 -2.17
CA THR A 813 -1.19 51.75 -3.64
C THR A 813 0.16 51.28 -4.16
N PHE A 814 0.18 50.17 -4.88
CA PHE A 814 1.36 49.65 -5.58
C PHE A 814 1.28 49.97 -7.08
N VAL A 815 2.35 50.52 -7.64
CA VAL A 815 2.56 50.61 -9.10
C VAL A 815 3.15 49.29 -9.57
N LEU A 816 2.43 48.59 -10.43
CA LEU A 816 2.84 47.34 -11.05
C LEU A 816 3.83 47.60 -12.21
N PRO A 817 4.54 46.57 -12.71
CA PRO A 817 5.58 46.76 -13.72
C PRO A 817 5.08 47.28 -15.08
N ASP A 818 3.80 47.09 -15.38
CA ASP A 818 3.11 47.62 -16.56
C ASP A 818 2.60 49.06 -16.37
N GLY A 819 2.83 49.66 -15.20
CA GLY A 819 2.39 51.01 -14.84
C GLY A 819 0.96 51.08 -14.29
N ARG A 820 0.21 49.97 -14.22
CA ARG A 820 -1.09 49.94 -13.53
C ARG A 820 -0.90 50.11 -12.02
N THR A 821 -1.93 50.60 -11.35
CA THR A 821 -1.95 50.72 -9.89
C THR A 821 -2.85 49.67 -9.26
N HIS A 822 -2.36 48.94 -8.27
CA HIS A 822 -3.11 48.05 -7.41
C HIS A 822 -3.35 48.71 -6.05
N VAL A 823 -4.60 48.76 -5.59
CA VAL A 823 -4.93 49.22 -4.23
C VAL A 823 -5.08 47.99 -3.36
N VAL A 824 -4.27 47.89 -2.30
CA VAL A 824 -4.24 46.74 -1.41
C VAL A 824 -5.59 46.59 -0.69
N GLU A 825 -6.16 45.40 -0.75
CA GLU A 825 -7.41 45.04 -0.06
C GLU A 825 -7.12 44.19 1.20
N PRO A 826 -8.06 44.10 2.16
CA PRO A 826 -7.90 43.20 3.30
C PRO A 826 -7.69 41.74 2.88
N GLY A 827 -6.53 41.18 3.25
CA GLY A 827 -6.14 39.81 2.90
C GLY A 827 -5.08 39.72 1.80
N ASP A 828 -4.82 40.82 1.10
CA ASP A 828 -3.74 40.88 0.12
C ASP A 828 -2.38 40.65 0.75
N THR A 829 -1.51 39.98 0.00
CA THR A 829 -0.09 39.88 0.28
C THR A 829 0.68 40.32 -0.97
N LEU A 830 1.90 40.84 -0.82
CA LEU A 830 2.66 41.28 -1.99
C LEU A 830 2.97 40.11 -2.95
N TRP A 831 3.03 38.89 -2.41
CA TRP A 831 3.11 37.64 -3.17
C TRP A 831 1.82 37.35 -3.98
N GLY A 832 0.66 37.54 -3.36
CA GLY A 832 -0.64 37.44 -4.04
C GLY A 832 -0.75 38.43 -5.18
N VAL A 833 -0.46 39.71 -4.91
CA VAL A 833 -0.45 40.78 -5.91
C VAL A 833 0.50 40.46 -7.07
N ALA A 834 1.70 39.94 -6.80
CA ALA A 834 2.63 39.51 -7.84
C ALA A 834 2.10 38.30 -8.64
N THR A 835 1.45 37.35 -7.97
CA THR A 835 0.85 36.17 -8.62
C THR A 835 -0.25 36.59 -9.58
N ASP A 836 -1.15 37.46 -9.14
CA ASP A 836 -2.25 37.97 -9.96
C ASP A 836 -1.74 38.79 -11.14
N TYR A 837 -0.70 39.60 -10.94
CA TYR A 837 -0.02 40.31 -12.03
C TYR A 837 0.51 39.34 -13.09
N ILE A 838 1.24 38.27 -12.69
CA ILE A 838 1.79 37.31 -13.63
C ILE A 838 0.67 36.57 -14.38
N GLN A 839 -0.37 36.12 -13.67
CA GLN A 839 -1.50 35.39 -14.29
C GLN A 839 -2.22 36.26 -15.32
N ASN A 840 -2.53 37.51 -14.96
CA ASN A 840 -3.19 38.45 -15.86
C ASN A 840 -2.32 38.76 -17.08
N GLN A 841 -1.01 38.96 -16.89
CA GLN A 841 -0.10 39.24 -18.00
C GLN A 841 0.07 38.02 -18.91
N VAL A 842 0.14 36.80 -18.37
CA VAL A 842 0.19 35.57 -19.18
C VAL A 842 -1.08 35.40 -20.00
N ALA A 843 -2.27 35.75 -19.49
CA ALA A 843 -3.51 35.71 -20.27
C ALA A 843 -3.47 36.70 -21.45
N VAL A 844 -2.97 37.92 -21.23
CA VAL A 844 -2.76 38.92 -22.29
C VAL A 844 -1.75 38.41 -23.33
N ASP A 845 -0.61 37.91 -22.87
CA ASP A 845 0.44 37.39 -23.75
C ASP A 845 -0.05 36.17 -24.55
N PHE A 846 -0.84 35.28 -23.93
CA PHE A 846 -1.40 34.10 -24.58
C PHE A 846 -2.41 34.47 -25.67
N SER A 847 -3.24 35.50 -25.42
CA SER A 847 -4.17 36.04 -26.42
C SER A 847 -3.41 36.58 -27.64
N GLU A 848 -2.32 37.32 -27.39
CA GLU A 848 -1.47 37.84 -28.45
C GLU A 848 -0.76 36.72 -29.21
N TYR A 849 -0.30 35.68 -28.52
CA TYR A 849 0.23 34.46 -29.14
C TYR A 849 -0.78 33.79 -30.09
N LEU A 850 -2.04 33.62 -29.66
CA LEU A 850 -3.10 33.05 -30.51
C LEU A 850 -3.35 33.91 -31.75
N ARG A 851 -3.33 35.24 -31.59
CA ARG A 851 -3.48 36.19 -32.71
C ARG A 851 -2.32 36.08 -33.71
N LEU A 852 -1.08 36.02 -33.21
CA LEU A 852 0.13 35.93 -34.04
C LEU A 852 0.21 34.60 -34.78
N THR A 853 -0.08 33.48 -34.11
CA THR A 853 -0.09 32.15 -34.72
C THR A 853 -1.21 31.99 -35.76
N SER A 854 -2.41 32.51 -35.48
CA SER A 854 -3.50 32.54 -36.46
C SER A 854 -3.13 33.33 -37.71
N ARG A 855 -2.45 34.49 -37.56
CA ARG A 855 -1.90 35.24 -38.70
C ARG A 855 -0.84 34.42 -39.44
N TYR A 856 0.05 33.73 -38.72
CA TYR A 856 1.11 32.93 -39.34
C TYR A 856 0.55 31.83 -40.25
N HIS A 857 -0.53 31.17 -39.83
CA HIS A 857 -1.17 30.07 -40.58
C HIS A 857 -2.11 30.51 -41.69
N SER A 858 -2.39 31.80 -41.85
CA SER A 858 -3.22 32.29 -42.94
C SER A 858 -2.55 32.06 -44.30
N GLU A 859 -3.31 31.53 -45.27
CA GLU A 859 -2.83 31.14 -46.61
C GLU A 859 -2.29 32.34 -47.42
N GLU A 860 -2.67 33.57 -47.06
CA GLU A 860 -2.33 34.80 -47.79
C GLU A 860 -1.02 35.47 -47.33
N VAL A 861 -0.29 34.88 -46.37
CA VAL A 861 0.85 35.53 -45.72
C VAL A 861 2.17 35.16 -46.39
N ASP A 862 2.83 36.15 -46.98
CA ASP A 862 4.13 36.00 -47.63
C ASP A 862 5.27 35.69 -46.65
N GLY A 863 6.41 35.22 -47.18
CA GLY A 863 7.56 34.83 -46.36
C GLY A 863 8.15 35.97 -45.52
N VAL A 864 8.04 37.23 -45.99
CA VAL A 864 8.53 38.41 -45.26
C VAL A 864 7.67 38.66 -44.02
N THR A 865 6.35 38.55 -44.17
CA THR A 865 5.39 38.73 -43.07
C THR A 865 5.51 37.59 -42.06
N ARG A 866 5.75 36.35 -42.48
CA ARG A 866 6.05 35.22 -41.58
C ARG A 866 7.30 35.48 -40.74
N ALA A 867 8.38 35.95 -41.36
CA ALA A 867 9.61 36.31 -40.64
C ALA A 867 9.41 37.51 -39.69
N GLN A 868 8.47 38.41 -39.98
CA GLN A 868 8.06 39.45 -39.05
C GLN A 868 7.28 38.87 -37.85
N ILE A 869 6.33 37.98 -38.09
CA ILE A 869 5.55 37.33 -37.02
C ILE A 869 6.45 36.53 -36.07
N LEU A 870 7.45 35.81 -36.60
CA LEU A 870 8.42 35.10 -35.75
C LEU A 870 9.25 36.06 -34.88
N ARG A 871 9.56 37.27 -35.38
CA ARG A 871 10.20 38.33 -34.57
C ARG A 871 9.27 38.88 -33.50
N GLU A 872 7.99 39.05 -33.81
CA GLU A 872 6.94 39.46 -32.85
C GLU A 872 6.78 38.39 -31.75
N LEU A 873 6.73 37.10 -32.10
CA LEU A 873 6.70 35.99 -31.14
C LEU A 873 7.96 35.93 -30.26
N ALA A 874 9.14 36.16 -30.83
CA ALA A 874 10.39 36.19 -30.07
C ALA A 874 10.47 37.40 -29.11
N GLU A 875 9.83 38.52 -29.45
CA GLU A 875 9.70 39.66 -28.53
C GLU A 875 8.70 39.36 -27.41
N LEU A 876 7.55 38.77 -27.73
CA LEU A 876 6.56 38.31 -26.75
C LEU A 876 7.20 37.32 -25.75
N GLN A 877 8.03 36.40 -26.24
CA GLN A 877 8.83 35.50 -25.42
C GLN A 877 9.77 36.25 -24.45
N ARG A 878 10.44 37.32 -24.91
CA ARG A 878 11.39 38.05 -24.05
C ARG A 878 10.69 38.86 -22.97
N GLN A 879 9.51 39.41 -23.29
CA GLN A 879 8.79 40.32 -22.41
C GLN A 879 7.95 39.61 -21.35
N SER A 880 7.57 38.35 -21.58
CA SER A 880 6.65 37.67 -20.68
C SER A 880 7.23 37.45 -19.27
N PRO A 881 6.45 37.70 -18.21
CA PRO A 881 6.87 37.54 -16.83
C PRO A 881 6.99 36.08 -16.38
N SER A 882 6.43 35.11 -17.12
CA SER A 882 6.40 33.68 -16.74
C SER A 882 7.46 32.85 -17.46
N GLU A 883 8.36 32.21 -16.70
CA GLU A 883 9.37 31.30 -17.25
C GLU A 883 8.75 30.16 -18.10
N ARG A 884 7.65 29.57 -17.64
CA ARG A 884 6.97 28.48 -18.38
C ARG A 884 6.40 28.96 -19.71
N PHE A 885 5.82 30.16 -19.74
CA PHE A 885 5.32 30.72 -20.99
C PHE A 885 6.44 31.04 -21.98
N ARG A 886 7.60 31.52 -21.49
CA ARG A 886 8.79 31.74 -22.34
C ARG A 886 9.29 30.45 -22.97
N LEU A 887 9.31 29.34 -22.23
CA LEU A 887 9.69 28.03 -22.74
C LEU A 887 8.66 27.50 -23.76
N PHE A 888 7.37 27.68 -23.47
CA PHE A 888 6.29 27.32 -24.38
C PHE A 888 6.41 28.04 -25.73
N ILE A 889 6.60 29.37 -25.74
CA ILE A 889 6.78 30.12 -27.00
C ILE A 889 8.07 29.67 -27.71
N GLN A 890 9.16 29.39 -26.97
CA GLN A 890 10.42 28.94 -27.58
C GLN A 890 10.24 27.69 -28.43
N GLU A 891 9.55 26.69 -27.86
CA GLU A 891 9.25 25.43 -28.52
C GLU A 891 8.40 25.67 -29.78
N ARG A 892 7.35 26.48 -29.65
CA ARG A 892 6.44 26.80 -30.76
C ARG A 892 7.11 27.60 -31.88
N ILE A 893 8.02 28.52 -31.57
CA ILE A 893 8.83 29.19 -32.60
C ILE A 893 9.66 28.17 -33.38
N GLY A 894 10.26 27.18 -32.69
CA GLY A 894 11.03 26.12 -33.33
C GLY A 894 10.20 25.25 -34.29
N GLU A 895 8.94 24.96 -33.93
CA GLU A 895 8.01 24.23 -34.79
C GLU A 895 7.51 25.04 -36.00
N LEU A 896 7.35 26.36 -35.85
CA LEU A 896 6.88 27.22 -36.94
C LEU A 896 7.97 27.53 -37.97
N ASP A 897 9.24 27.51 -37.53
CA ASP A 897 10.42 27.76 -38.39
C ASP A 897 10.90 26.49 -39.13
N SER A 898 10.49 25.30 -38.68
CA SER A 898 10.74 24.00 -39.32
C SER A 898 9.77 23.70 -40.45
#